data_AF-A0ABD8B583-F1
#
_entry.id   AF-A0ABD8B583-F1
#
_cell.length_a   1.000
_cell.length_b   1.000
_cell.length_c   1.000
_cell.angle_alpha   90.00
_cell.angle_beta   90.00
_cell.angle_gamma   90.00
#
_symmetry.space_group_name_H-M   'P 1'
#
loop_
_entity.id
_entity.type
_entity.pdbx_description
1 polymer ?
#
loop_
_entity_poly.entity_id
_entity_poly.type
_entity_poly.pdbx_seq_one_letter_code
_entity_poly.pdbx_strand_id
1 'polypeptide(L)'
;MKFEKDEHGEYAVRQVHRSGSYVLPMPEGKDVKKVLYRQLRRREMRERIRIENRVMPVRVLTAEGRAVGAAGFNTRTGRFVSVRAGAVILATGACGRLGLPASGYLYGTYENPTNAGDGYAMAYHAGAELTGIECFQINPLIKDYNGPACAYVANPFGGYQVNRHGERFVDSDYWSGQMMAEFAAEIASDRGPVYLKLSHLPEESISALESILHTTERPTRGTFHAGRGHDYRTHDIEMHISEIGLCGGHSASGVRVDDHARTTVPRLYAAGDLACVPHNYMIGAFVFGDLAGADAAQYKPYEGELPQDQLRDAHELVYRPLHHPDGPPQAQVEYKLRRFVNDYVAPPKSGARLSLALEAFERMRTDIAEMGARTPHELMRCAEVTFIRDCAEMAARASLARTESRWGLYHDRTDHPTRDDDSWFHHLDLHKSPSGSMEFTARPVAPYLIPVLDFAPTGGPSRHLGEVQPEAVATAGARDAAPVASAPPSVTFPVTDPDGRGLDHTGGGTSPRLLALLTLTEQEPELSALLPYLDDPSPAVRRSAVGVLTETVPPGTGPALAAALRDPHGDVRATAAASLRELVETLPAEPDLREGLAAALTEDDRVVRSAALDVLRALRLGDAQLFANALADPETAVRVEAVRALVSVDATEPLSWAAADPSREVRVTVAKALANVTPGKLVEDTLDRLTTDPDALARAAAFATLAVTGCPAFLAARAVAAQADPAWQVRSGAATALSAAEAGVAVPALTRALEDPNADVRKAAVLALVRHSAIDEGARVALATATADSDADVRAYASRAL
;
A
#
# COMPACT_ATOMS: atom_id res chain seq x y z
N MET A 1 -15.44 6.53 -3.81
CA MET A 1 -14.00 6.20 -3.73
C MET A 1 -13.30 7.29 -4.50
N LYS A 2 -12.74 8.26 -3.78
CA LYS A 2 -12.15 9.44 -4.40
C LYS A 2 -10.70 9.23 -4.78
N PHE A 3 -10.33 9.74 -5.94
CA PHE A 3 -8.96 10.14 -6.20
C PHE A 3 -8.83 11.62 -5.84
N GLU A 4 -7.73 12.00 -5.19
CA GLU A 4 -7.45 13.39 -4.84
C GLU A 4 -7.45 14.22 -6.12
N LYS A 5 -8.22 15.31 -6.08
CA LYS A 5 -8.29 16.31 -7.14
C LYS A 5 -7.75 17.62 -6.61
N ASP A 6 -7.11 18.38 -7.48
CA ASP A 6 -6.67 19.72 -7.17
C ASP A 6 -7.85 20.70 -7.06
N GLU A 7 -7.56 21.95 -6.76
CA GLU A 7 -8.56 22.98 -6.54
C GLU A 7 -9.36 23.34 -7.81
N HIS A 8 -8.90 22.90 -8.99
CA HIS A 8 -9.59 23.05 -10.28
C HIS A 8 -10.46 21.84 -10.64
N GLY A 9 -10.33 20.73 -9.91
CA GLY A 9 -11.06 19.50 -10.16
C GLY A 9 -10.35 18.50 -11.08
N GLU A 10 -9.08 18.75 -11.40
CA GLU A 10 -8.20 17.82 -12.13
C GLU A 10 -7.54 16.84 -11.15
N TYR A 11 -7.06 15.68 -11.63
CA TYR A 11 -6.44 14.70 -10.74
C TYR A 11 -5.09 15.17 -10.18
N ALA A 12 -4.97 15.24 -8.86
CA ALA A 12 -3.76 15.66 -8.16
C ALA A 12 -2.72 14.52 -8.12
N VAL A 13 -1.99 14.33 -9.23
CA VAL A 13 -0.92 13.32 -9.34
C VAL A 13 0.33 13.74 -8.57
N ARG A 14 0.81 12.86 -7.68
CA ARG A 14 2.05 13.06 -6.92
C ARG A 14 3.25 12.46 -7.63
N GLN A 15 4.38 13.16 -7.52
CA GLN A 15 5.68 12.66 -7.96
C GLN A 15 6.28 11.78 -6.86
N VAL A 16 6.38 10.48 -7.14
CA VAL A 16 7.03 9.49 -6.24
C VAL A 16 8.34 8.97 -6.83
N HIS A 17 8.56 9.19 -8.12
CA HIS A 17 9.79 8.82 -8.80
C HIS A 17 10.28 9.95 -9.68
N ARG A 18 11.60 10.02 -9.83
CA ARG A 18 12.29 11.02 -10.66
C ARG A 18 11.79 11.09 -12.10
N SER A 19 11.23 10.00 -12.65
CA SER A 19 10.75 9.96 -14.04
C SER A 19 9.43 10.72 -14.28
N GLY A 20 8.60 10.96 -13.26
CA GLY A 20 7.37 11.74 -13.42
C GLY A 20 6.35 11.60 -12.27
N SER A 21 5.25 12.34 -12.39
CA SER A 21 4.09 12.31 -11.49
C SER A 21 3.05 11.32 -12.01
N TYR A 22 2.81 10.25 -11.26
CA TYR A 22 1.91 9.17 -11.70
C TYR A 22 1.17 8.49 -10.56
N VAL A 23 1.36 8.93 -9.31
CA VAL A 23 0.62 8.39 -8.18
C VAL A 23 -0.63 9.21 -7.99
N LEU A 24 -1.79 8.56 -8.15
CA LEU A 24 -3.11 9.11 -7.86
C LEU A 24 -3.44 8.81 -6.39
N PRO A 25 -3.40 9.81 -5.50
CA PRO A 25 -3.72 9.59 -4.10
C PRO A 25 -5.19 9.20 -3.98
N MET A 26 -5.47 8.23 -3.12
CA MET A 26 -6.82 7.77 -2.83
C MET A 26 -7.07 7.92 -1.33
N PRO A 27 -7.47 9.12 -0.84
CA PRO A 27 -7.60 9.41 0.60
C PRO A 27 -8.51 8.44 1.36
N GLU A 28 -9.52 7.90 0.66
CA GLU A 28 -10.49 6.94 1.18
C GLU A 28 -10.12 5.48 0.89
N GLY A 29 -8.88 5.19 0.48
CA GLY A 29 -8.42 3.83 0.18
C GLY A 29 -8.77 2.81 1.28
N LYS A 30 -8.72 3.24 2.54
CA LYS A 30 -9.10 2.43 3.72
C LYS A 30 -10.57 1.97 3.72
N ASP A 31 -11.45 2.67 3.01
CA ASP A 31 -12.88 2.42 2.99
C ASP A 31 -13.35 1.60 1.78
N VAL A 32 -12.46 1.25 0.83
CA VAL A 32 -12.78 0.43 -0.37
C VAL A 32 -13.64 -0.77 0.00
N LYS A 33 -13.21 -1.56 0.99
CA LYS A 33 -13.92 -2.77 1.41
C LYS A 33 -15.32 -2.45 1.96
N LYS A 34 -15.47 -1.38 2.72
CA LYS A 34 -16.77 -0.94 3.26
C LYS A 34 -17.68 -0.48 2.12
N VAL A 35 -17.15 0.25 1.14
CA VAL A 35 -17.90 0.71 -0.03
C VAL A 35 -18.38 -0.49 -0.87
N LEU A 36 -17.49 -1.44 -1.18
CA LEU A 36 -17.87 -2.66 -1.90
C LEU A 36 -18.92 -3.47 -1.14
N TYR A 37 -18.75 -3.62 0.18
CA TYR A 37 -19.73 -4.32 0.99
C TYR A 37 -21.10 -3.62 0.98
N ARG A 38 -21.16 -2.28 1.05
CA ARG A 38 -22.40 -1.52 0.90
C ARG A 38 -23.10 -1.80 -0.43
N GLN A 39 -22.35 -1.81 -1.54
CA GLN A 39 -22.93 -2.16 -2.85
C GLN A 39 -23.47 -3.58 -2.88
N LEU A 40 -22.76 -4.55 -2.30
CA LEU A 40 -23.20 -5.94 -2.22
C LEU A 40 -24.39 -6.15 -1.27
N ARG A 41 -24.67 -5.21 -0.35
CA ARG A 41 -25.84 -5.27 0.54
C ARG A 41 -27.14 -4.79 -0.08
N ARG A 42 -27.05 -4.04 -1.18
CA ARG A 42 -28.21 -3.60 -1.95
C ARG A 42 -29.12 -4.77 -2.24
N ARG A 43 -30.42 -4.61 -1.96
CA ARG A 43 -31.40 -5.68 -2.14
C ARG A 43 -31.28 -6.35 -3.52
N GLU A 44 -31.16 -5.54 -4.56
CA GLU A 44 -30.98 -6.01 -5.95
C GLU A 44 -29.73 -6.88 -6.17
N MET A 45 -28.67 -6.66 -5.39
CA MET A 45 -27.42 -7.43 -5.45
C MET A 45 -27.51 -8.68 -4.58
N ARG A 46 -28.07 -8.59 -3.37
CA ARG A 46 -28.21 -9.73 -2.45
C ARG A 46 -29.14 -10.83 -2.98
N GLU A 47 -30.15 -10.47 -3.76
CA GLU A 47 -31.02 -11.43 -4.44
C GLU A 47 -30.27 -12.25 -5.52
N ARG A 48 -29.11 -11.76 -5.99
CA ARG A 48 -28.33 -12.37 -7.08
C ARG A 48 -26.99 -12.97 -6.64
N ILE A 49 -26.42 -12.48 -5.54
CA ILE A 49 -25.08 -12.84 -5.07
C ILE A 49 -25.17 -13.51 -3.70
N ARG A 50 -24.64 -14.74 -3.62
CA ARG A 50 -24.50 -15.48 -2.36
C ARG A 50 -23.08 -15.31 -1.81
N ILE A 51 -22.96 -14.72 -0.62
CA ILE A 51 -21.68 -14.54 0.08
C ILE A 51 -21.59 -15.57 1.21
N GLU A 52 -20.61 -16.47 1.12
CA GLU A 52 -20.32 -17.47 2.17
C GLU A 52 -19.04 -17.10 2.92
N ASN A 53 -19.20 -16.61 4.14
CA ASN A 53 -18.07 -16.28 4.99
C ASN A 53 -17.54 -17.52 5.73
N ARG A 54 -16.26 -17.47 6.12
CA ARG A 54 -15.60 -18.54 6.91
C ARG A 54 -15.58 -19.90 6.20
N VAL A 55 -15.57 -19.92 4.88
CA VAL A 55 -15.31 -21.14 4.09
C VAL A 55 -13.91 -21.02 3.50
N MET A 56 -13.02 -21.95 3.85
CA MET A 56 -11.68 -22.02 3.28
C MET A 56 -11.70 -23.02 2.11
N PRO A 57 -11.57 -22.57 0.86
CA PRO A 57 -11.33 -23.47 -0.26
C PRO A 57 -9.94 -24.09 -0.14
N VAL A 58 -9.80 -25.36 -0.51
CA VAL A 58 -8.53 -26.11 -0.47
C VAL A 58 -8.16 -26.74 -1.81
N ARG A 59 -9.15 -26.90 -2.70
CA ARG A 59 -8.98 -27.45 -4.06
C ARG A 59 -9.94 -26.80 -5.04
N VAL A 60 -9.44 -26.48 -6.24
CA VAL A 60 -10.27 -26.30 -7.44
C VAL A 60 -10.49 -27.69 -8.03
N LEU A 61 -11.74 -27.98 -8.41
CA LEU A 61 -12.13 -29.26 -8.99
C LEU A 61 -12.10 -29.14 -10.51
N THR A 62 -11.48 -30.12 -11.18
CA THR A 62 -11.40 -30.19 -12.64
C THR A 62 -12.00 -31.47 -13.19
N ALA A 63 -12.73 -31.35 -14.31
CA ALA A 63 -13.24 -32.48 -15.08
C ALA A 63 -13.14 -32.13 -16.56
N GLU A 64 -12.82 -33.11 -17.42
CA GLU A 64 -12.66 -32.88 -18.87
C GLU A 64 -11.64 -31.76 -19.17
N GLY A 65 -10.59 -31.64 -18.36
CA GLY A 65 -9.54 -30.63 -18.54
C GLY A 65 -9.95 -29.18 -18.20
N ARG A 66 -11.10 -28.94 -17.58
CA ARG A 66 -11.59 -27.59 -17.22
C ARG A 66 -12.01 -27.51 -15.75
N ALA A 67 -12.04 -26.31 -15.18
CA ALA A 67 -12.59 -26.11 -13.85
C ALA A 67 -14.11 -26.28 -13.82
N VAL A 68 -14.61 -26.97 -12.79
CA VAL A 68 -16.04 -27.30 -12.60
C VAL A 68 -16.57 -26.98 -11.20
N GLY A 69 -15.71 -26.50 -10.31
CA GLY A 69 -16.09 -26.21 -8.93
C GLY A 69 -14.91 -26.05 -7.99
N ALA A 70 -15.19 -26.03 -6.70
CA ALA A 70 -14.19 -26.01 -5.65
C ALA A 70 -14.65 -26.83 -4.43
N ALA A 71 -13.69 -27.30 -3.64
CA ALA A 71 -13.91 -27.98 -2.38
C ALA A 71 -13.20 -27.23 -1.24
N GLY A 72 -13.78 -27.29 -0.06
CA GLY A 72 -13.32 -26.57 1.12
C GLY A 72 -14.07 -27.01 2.37
N PHE A 73 -13.94 -26.23 3.43
CA PHE A 73 -14.68 -26.47 4.66
C PHE A 73 -14.94 -25.17 5.40
N ASN A 74 -15.98 -25.18 6.24
CA ASN A 74 -16.30 -24.04 7.07
C ASN A 74 -15.39 -24.02 8.31
N THR A 75 -14.56 -22.98 8.44
CA THR A 75 -13.51 -22.86 9.46
C THR A 75 -14.04 -22.62 10.87
N ARG A 76 -15.36 -22.45 11.04
CA ARG A 76 -16.03 -22.34 12.35
C ARG A 76 -16.70 -23.64 12.76
N THR A 77 -17.43 -24.27 11.85
CA THR A 77 -18.26 -25.45 12.14
C THR A 77 -17.56 -26.77 11.81
N GLY A 78 -16.49 -26.73 11.02
CA GLY A 78 -15.82 -27.93 10.51
C GLY A 78 -16.56 -28.63 9.38
N ARG A 79 -17.70 -28.11 8.91
CA ARG A 79 -18.50 -28.74 7.84
C ARG A 79 -17.77 -28.69 6.50
N PHE A 80 -17.64 -29.83 5.82
CA PHE A 80 -17.12 -29.90 4.45
C PHE A 80 -18.07 -29.21 3.46
N VAL A 81 -17.52 -28.52 2.47
CA VAL A 81 -18.26 -27.74 1.48
C VAL A 81 -17.73 -28.08 0.09
N SER A 82 -18.64 -28.44 -0.81
CA SER A 82 -18.36 -28.55 -2.24
C SER A 82 -19.25 -27.58 -3.00
N VAL A 83 -18.65 -26.82 -3.92
CA VAL A 83 -19.36 -25.88 -4.79
C VAL A 83 -19.18 -26.34 -6.23
N ARG A 84 -20.31 -26.48 -6.93
CA ARG A 84 -20.34 -26.73 -8.37
C ARG A 84 -20.50 -25.41 -9.09
N ALA A 85 -19.72 -25.17 -10.14
CA ALA A 85 -19.70 -23.89 -10.84
C ALA A 85 -19.48 -24.07 -12.36
N GLY A 86 -19.91 -23.07 -13.13
CA GLY A 86 -19.63 -23.01 -14.56
C GLY A 86 -18.21 -22.56 -14.87
N ALA A 87 -17.66 -21.73 -13.98
CA ALA A 87 -16.31 -21.19 -13.98
C ALA A 87 -15.88 -20.90 -12.52
N VAL A 88 -14.56 -20.81 -12.28
CA VAL A 88 -13.97 -20.52 -10.96
C VAL A 88 -12.99 -19.37 -11.08
N ILE A 89 -13.12 -18.36 -10.23
CA ILE A 89 -12.20 -17.21 -10.17
C ILE A 89 -11.43 -17.27 -8.85
N LEU A 90 -10.10 -17.33 -8.92
CA LEU A 90 -9.23 -17.24 -7.76
C LEU A 90 -8.77 -15.79 -7.56
N ALA A 91 -9.18 -15.19 -6.44
CA ALA A 91 -8.79 -13.83 -6.03
C ALA A 91 -8.30 -13.84 -4.57
N THR A 92 -7.41 -14.79 -4.25
CA THR A 92 -7.00 -15.13 -2.87
C THR A 92 -5.82 -14.31 -2.34
N GLY A 93 -5.28 -13.40 -3.14
CA GLY A 93 -4.12 -12.58 -2.79
C GLY A 93 -2.78 -13.32 -2.88
N ALA A 94 -1.76 -12.73 -2.25
CA ALA A 94 -0.37 -13.18 -2.25
C ALA A 94 -0.12 -14.48 -1.44
N CYS A 95 1.11 -14.99 -1.52
CA CYS A 95 1.70 -15.93 -0.56
C CYS A 95 2.66 -15.17 0.37
N GLY A 96 2.09 -14.42 1.30
CA GLY A 96 2.82 -13.55 2.21
C GLY A 96 3.51 -14.27 3.38
N ARG A 97 2.95 -15.41 3.81
CA ARG A 97 3.54 -16.24 4.88
C ARG A 97 4.55 -17.27 4.37
N LEU A 98 5.21 -17.01 3.25
CA LEU A 98 6.23 -17.89 2.69
C LEU A 98 7.51 -17.86 3.55
N GLY A 99 8.15 -16.70 3.68
CA GLY A 99 9.31 -16.52 4.55
C GLY A 99 8.93 -16.33 6.02
N LEU A 100 9.91 -16.42 6.90
CA LEU A 100 9.79 -16.20 8.34
C LEU A 100 10.18 -14.74 8.69
N PRO A 101 9.33 -13.98 9.40
CA PRO A 101 9.63 -12.61 9.78
C PRO A 101 10.72 -12.52 10.86
N ALA A 102 11.54 -11.47 10.78
CA ALA A 102 12.60 -11.19 11.76
C ALA A 102 12.08 -10.64 13.11
N SER A 103 10.79 -10.31 13.23
CA SER A 103 10.20 -9.73 14.45
C SER A 103 10.02 -10.72 15.61
N GLY A 104 10.23 -12.02 15.37
CA GLY A 104 9.96 -13.06 16.36
C GLY A 104 8.48 -13.46 16.48
N TYR A 105 7.56 -12.81 15.76
CA TYR A 105 6.14 -13.18 15.71
C TYR A 105 5.85 -13.98 14.43
N LEU A 106 5.46 -15.26 14.56
CA LEU A 106 5.17 -16.14 13.41
C LEU A 106 4.19 -15.53 12.39
N TYR A 107 3.22 -14.74 12.86
CA TYR A 107 2.19 -14.07 12.05
C TYR A 107 2.42 -12.56 11.87
N GLY A 108 3.55 -12.03 12.35
CA GLY A 108 3.94 -10.63 12.14
C GLY A 108 4.52 -10.43 10.75
N THR A 109 3.75 -10.71 9.69
CA THR A 109 4.17 -10.59 8.29
C THR A 109 3.81 -9.23 7.70
N TYR A 110 4.52 -8.85 6.63
CA TYR A 110 4.22 -7.66 5.82
C TYR A 110 2.81 -7.75 5.23
N GLU A 111 2.54 -8.85 4.54
CA GLU A 111 1.23 -9.19 3.98
C GLU A 111 0.25 -9.66 5.05
N ASN A 112 -1.03 -9.79 4.66
CA ASN A 112 -2.07 -10.28 5.57
C ASN A 112 -1.69 -11.66 6.15
N PRO A 113 -1.76 -11.87 7.48
CA PRO A 113 -1.46 -13.15 8.10
C PRO A 113 -2.35 -14.32 7.68
N THR A 114 -3.37 -14.13 6.85
CA THR A 114 -4.15 -15.22 6.23
C THR A 114 -3.60 -15.65 4.87
N ASN A 115 -2.69 -14.89 4.25
CA ASN A 115 -2.11 -15.20 2.93
C ASN A 115 -1.05 -16.32 3.00
N ALA A 116 -1.53 -17.58 3.00
CA ALA A 116 -0.70 -18.79 3.06
C ALA A 116 -0.28 -19.35 1.68
N GLY A 117 -0.71 -18.73 0.58
CA GLY A 117 -0.46 -19.26 -0.77
C GLY A 117 -1.43 -20.37 -1.20
N ASP A 118 -2.61 -20.43 -0.59
CA ASP A 118 -3.70 -21.36 -0.95
C ASP A 118 -4.12 -21.23 -2.42
N GLY A 119 -4.24 -20.01 -2.96
CA GLY A 119 -4.53 -19.80 -4.38
C GLY A 119 -3.48 -20.35 -5.33
N TYR A 120 -2.20 -20.18 -4.99
CA TYR A 120 -1.07 -20.68 -5.77
C TYR A 120 -1.10 -22.22 -5.82
N ALA A 121 -1.25 -22.84 -4.64
CA ALA A 121 -1.34 -24.30 -4.53
C ALA A 121 -2.58 -24.86 -5.25
N MET A 122 -3.74 -24.20 -5.12
CA MET A 122 -4.97 -24.61 -5.82
C MET A 122 -4.84 -24.51 -7.33
N ALA A 123 -4.26 -23.42 -7.85
CA ALA A 123 -4.02 -23.25 -9.28
C ALA A 123 -3.06 -24.32 -9.83
N TYR A 124 -1.92 -24.53 -9.15
CA TYR A 124 -0.94 -25.55 -9.52
C TYR A 124 -1.57 -26.95 -9.57
N HIS A 125 -2.35 -27.32 -8.55
CA HIS A 125 -3.00 -28.63 -8.51
C HIS A 125 -4.17 -28.78 -9.47
N ALA A 126 -4.80 -27.68 -9.91
CA ALA A 126 -5.77 -27.70 -11.01
C ALA A 126 -5.11 -27.90 -12.39
N GLY A 127 -3.77 -27.78 -12.48
CA GLY A 127 -3.01 -27.86 -13.72
C GLY A 127 -2.77 -26.51 -14.39
N ALA A 128 -3.06 -25.39 -13.71
CA ALA A 128 -2.74 -24.07 -14.24
C ALA A 128 -1.23 -23.82 -14.22
N GLU A 129 -0.75 -23.08 -15.21
CA GLU A 129 0.62 -22.61 -15.24
C GLU A 129 0.81 -21.43 -14.28
N LEU A 130 1.92 -21.43 -13.56
CA LEU A 130 2.40 -20.31 -12.76
C LEU A 130 3.66 -19.76 -13.41
N THR A 131 3.95 -18.48 -13.27
CA THR A 131 5.12 -17.88 -13.91
C THR A 131 5.82 -16.88 -13.00
N GLY A 132 7.14 -16.76 -13.18
CA GLY A 132 7.98 -15.84 -12.41
C GLY A 132 8.02 -16.12 -10.90
N ILE A 133 7.75 -17.36 -10.49
CA ILE A 133 7.68 -17.77 -9.07
C ILE A 133 9.00 -17.54 -8.33
N GLU A 134 10.12 -17.50 -9.04
CA GLU A 134 11.46 -17.20 -8.55
C GLU A 134 11.73 -15.70 -8.28
N CYS A 135 10.83 -14.81 -8.68
CA CYS A 135 10.90 -13.36 -8.48
C CYS A 135 10.13 -12.96 -7.22
N PHE A 136 10.82 -12.96 -6.08
CA PHE A 136 10.19 -12.78 -4.77
C PHE A 136 9.82 -11.33 -4.49
N GLN A 137 8.72 -11.12 -3.78
CA GLN A 137 8.39 -9.84 -3.18
C GLN A 137 9.23 -9.68 -1.90
N ILE A 138 9.93 -8.54 -1.80
CA ILE A 138 10.72 -8.15 -0.62
C ILE A 138 10.47 -6.66 -0.39
N ASN A 139 10.20 -6.29 0.87
CA ASN A 139 9.62 -5.00 1.23
C ASN A 139 10.42 -4.26 2.32
N PRO A 140 10.57 -2.92 2.26
CA PRO A 140 11.03 -2.15 3.40
C PRO A 140 9.90 -2.03 4.45
N LEU A 141 10.21 -2.41 5.68
CA LEU A 141 9.30 -2.38 6.83
C LEU A 141 9.85 -1.52 7.97
N ILE A 142 8.97 -1.14 8.88
CA ILE A 142 9.38 -0.55 10.16
C ILE A 142 9.86 -1.67 11.07
N LYS A 143 11.08 -1.54 11.60
CA LYS A 143 11.68 -2.57 12.46
C LYS A 143 10.80 -2.87 13.67
N ASP A 144 10.68 -4.14 14.03
CA ASP A 144 9.83 -4.71 15.09
C ASP A 144 8.31 -4.50 14.95
N TYR A 145 7.85 -3.65 14.04
CA TYR A 145 6.43 -3.48 13.74
C TYR A 145 5.96 -4.48 12.68
N ASN A 146 6.85 -4.79 11.73
CA ASN A 146 6.58 -5.58 10.53
C ASN A 146 5.39 -5.08 9.70
N GLY A 147 5.09 -3.78 9.80
CA GLY A 147 4.23 -3.06 8.88
C GLY A 147 5.05 -2.31 7.82
N PRO A 148 4.42 -1.89 6.71
CA PRO A 148 5.11 -1.20 5.64
C PRO A 148 5.74 0.11 6.15
N ALA A 149 6.99 0.37 5.76
CA ALA A 149 7.63 1.64 6.09
C ALA A 149 6.92 2.82 5.39
N CYS A 150 6.38 2.55 4.19
CA CYS A 150 5.68 3.50 3.33
C CYS A 150 6.53 4.72 2.94
N ALA A 151 7.81 4.47 2.63
CA ALA A 151 8.70 5.49 2.06
C ALA A 151 8.04 6.20 0.86
N TYR A 152 7.34 5.46 -0.01
CA TYR A 152 6.61 6.03 -1.16
C TYR A 152 5.54 7.08 -0.79
N VAL A 153 4.99 7.02 0.43
CA VAL A 153 4.07 8.04 0.98
C VAL A 153 4.86 9.19 1.60
N ALA A 154 5.96 8.89 2.30
CA ALA A 154 6.80 9.89 2.96
C ALA A 154 7.60 10.76 1.98
N ASN A 155 8.07 10.20 0.87
CA ASN A 155 8.95 10.86 -0.07
C ASN A 155 8.31 12.08 -0.76
N PRO A 156 7.02 12.04 -1.18
CA PRO A 156 6.30 13.24 -1.65
C PRO A 156 6.26 14.39 -0.64
N PHE A 157 6.37 14.10 0.66
CA PHE A 157 6.42 15.12 1.72
C PHE A 157 7.86 15.54 2.07
N GLY A 158 8.86 15.00 1.38
CA GLY A 158 10.29 15.29 1.59
C GLY A 158 11.00 14.30 2.51
N GLY A 159 10.36 13.18 2.89
CA GLY A 159 11.04 12.09 3.59
C GLY A 159 12.00 11.33 2.66
N TYR A 160 13.03 10.69 3.20
CA TYR A 160 13.97 9.88 2.41
C TYR A 160 14.72 8.88 3.28
N GLN A 161 15.34 7.87 2.65
CA GLN A 161 16.07 6.82 3.37
C GLN A 161 17.51 7.26 3.61
N VAL A 162 17.99 7.08 4.85
CA VAL A 162 19.36 7.42 5.26
C VAL A 162 20.01 6.32 6.06
N ASN A 163 21.33 6.26 6.02
CA ASN A 163 22.14 5.38 6.86
C ASN A 163 22.36 6.00 8.27
N ARG A 164 23.18 5.37 9.12
CA ARG A 164 23.49 5.85 10.48
C ARG A 164 24.14 7.23 10.54
N HIS A 165 24.74 7.69 9.43
CA HIS A 165 25.40 8.99 9.33
C HIS A 165 24.44 10.09 8.84
N GLY A 166 23.20 9.73 8.48
CA GLY A 166 22.23 10.64 7.90
C GLY A 166 22.42 10.85 6.39
N GLU A 167 23.24 10.03 5.74
CA GLU A 167 23.53 10.10 4.32
C GLU A 167 22.53 9.27 3.53
N ARG A 168 22.06 9.81 2.40
CA ARG A 168 21.21 9.09 1.46
C ARG A 168 22.06 8.11 0.65
N PHE A 169 21.59 6.87 0.52
CA PHE A 169 22.35 5.79 -0.13
C PHE A 169 21.57 5.08 -1.26
N VAL A 170 20.27 5.33 -1.38
CA VAL A 170 19.42 4.71 -2.41
C VAL A 170 19.36 5.61 -3.65
N ASP A 171 19.63 5.04 -4.83
CA ASP A 171 19.62 5.78 -6.10
C ASP A 171 18.20 5.99 -6.68
N SER A 172 17.26 5.12 -6.33
CA SER A 172 15.86 5.20 -6.73
C SER A 172 14.94 4.83 -5.59
N ASP A 173 14.10 5.77 -5.19
CA ASP A 173 13.07 5.57 -4.19
C ASP A 173 11.93 4.64 -4.64
N TYR A 174 11.85 4.35 -5.94
CA TYR A 174 10.84 3.43 -6.44
C TYR A 174 11.17 2.00 -6.02
N TRP A 175 10.13 1.35 -5.55
CA TRP A 175 10.21 0.00 -5.08
C TRP A 175 10.67 -0.97 -6.16
N SER A 176 11.83 -1.57 -5.96
CA SER A 176 12.36 -2.60 -6.84
C SER A 176 13.29 -3.54 -6.07
N GLY A 177 13.53 -4.73 -6.62
CA GLY A 177 14.53 -5.59 -6.02
C GLY A 177 15.96 -5.03 -6.12
N GLN A 178 16.23 -4.11 -7.05
CA GLN A 178 17.49 -3.34 -7.07
C GLN A 178 17.60 -2.43 -5.83
N MET A 179 16.55 -1.66 -5.54
CA MET A 179 16.50 -0.84 -4.32
C MET A 179 16.64 -1.71 -3.05
N MET A 180 16.01 -2.88 -3.02
CA MET A 180 16.19 -3.83 -1.90
C MET A 180 17.61 -4.39 -1.80
N ALA A 181 18.34 -4.55 -2.91
CA ALA A 181 19.73 -4.98 -2.88
C ALA A 181 20.65 -3.91 -2.27
N GLU A 182 20.45 -2.63 -2.64
CA GLU A 182 21.13 -1.49 -2.01
C GLU A 182 20.81 -1.42 -0.51
N PHE A 183 19.54 -1.58 -0.15
CA PHE A 183 19.08 -1.60 1.25
C PHE A 183 19.73 -2.74 2.06
N ALA A 184 19.79 -3.95 1.49
CA ALA A 184 20.40 -5.10 2.15
C ALA A 184 21.91 -4.92 2.33
N ALA A 185 22.60 -4.39 1.31
CA ALA A 185 24.02 -4.07 1.38
C ALA A 185 24.31 -3.00 2.44
N GLU A 186 23.49 -1.95 2.52
CA GLU A 186 23.66 -0.88 3.51
C GLU A 186 23.48 -1.40 4.94
N ILE A 187 22.41 -2.18 5.20
CA ILE A 187 22.18 -2.83 6.51
C ILE A 187 23.36 -3.72 6.92
N ALA A 188 23.91 -4.49 5.97
CA ALA A 188 25.00 -5.42 6.24
C ALA A 188 26.37 -4.74 6.44
N SER A 189 26.47 -3.44 6.10
CA SER A 189 27.70 -2.65 6.24
C SER A 189 27.83 -1.98 7.62
N ASP A 190 28.98 -1.35 7.88
CA ASP A 190 29.22 -0.55 9.09
C ASP A 190 28.46 0.79 9.12
N ARG A 191 27.82 1.15 7.99
CA ARG A 191 26.94 2.32 7.83
C ARG A 191 25.50 2.04 8.23
N GLY A 192 25.09 0.78 8.39
CA GLY A 192 23.81 0.42 8.99
C GLY A 192 23.73 0.87 10.47
N PRO A 193 22.53 1.01 11.07
CA PRO A 193 21.19 0.73 10.51
C PRO A 193 20.68 1.82 9.56
N VAL A 194 19.52 1.55 8.94
CA VAL A 194 18.84 2.45 7.99
C VAL A 194 17.60 3.06 8.64
N TYR A 195 17.34 4.33 8.32
CA TYR A 195 16.21 5.10 8.81
C TYR A 195 15.42 5.77 7.67
N LEU A 196 14.10 5.90 7.85
CA LEU A 196 13.28 6.87 7.13
C LEU A 196 13.39 8.21 7.84
N LYS A 197 14.06 9.17 7.21
CA LYS A 197 14.29 10.51 7.74
C LYS A 197 13.05 11.37 7.61
N LEU A 198 12.52 11.83 8.75
CA LEU A 198 11.30 12.63 8.86
C LEU A 198 11.46 13.86 9.76
N SER A 199 12.45 13.83 10.67
CA SER A 199 12.64 14.86 11.72
C SER A 199 12.96 16.27 11.20
N HIS A 200 13.38 16.39 9.94
CA HIS A 200 13.61 17.68 9.28
C HIS A 200 12.34 18.30 8.70
N LEU A 201 11.25 17.53 8.60
CA LEU A 201 10.02 17.98 7.97
C LEU A 201 9.30 19.02 8.83
N PRO A 202 8.64 20.01 8.21
CA PRO A 202 7.82 20.96 8.94
C PRO A 202 6.60 20.25 9.56
N GLU A 203 6.06 20.86 10.61
CA GLU A 203 4.90 20.36 11.37
C GLU A 203 3.71 19.97 10.48
N GLU A 204 3.43 20.77 9.45
CA GLU A 204 2.35 20.51 8.48
C GLU A 204 2.54 19.16 7.76
N SER A 205 3.76 18.89 7.27
CA SER A 205 4.08 17.64 6.59
C SER A 205 4.03 16.45 7.55
N ILE A 206 4.55 16.62 8.78
CA ILE A 206 4.51 15.57 9.79
C ILE A 206 3.07 15.23 10.16
N SER A 207 2.24 16.23 10.45
CA SER A 207 0.83 16.05 10.77
C SER A 207 0.07 15.36 9.63
N ALA A 208 0.34 15.72 8.37
CA ALA A 208 -0.25 15.06 7.22
C ALA A 208 0.21 13.58 7.11
N LEU A 209 1.48 13.30 7.32
CA LEU A 209 2.02 11.94 7.33
C LEU A 209 1.43 11.09 8.45
N GLU A 210 1.30 11.62 9.66
CA GLU A 210 0.65 10.94 10.78
C GLU A 210 -0.81 10.60 10.42
N SER A 211 -1.57 11.57 9.89
CA SER A 211 -2.94 11.35 9.45
C SER A 211 -3.07 10.24 8.40
N ILE A 212 -2.15 10.14 7.45
CA ILE A 212 -2.19 9.12 6.39
C ILE A 212 -1.69 7.77 6.94
N LEU A 213 -0.48 7.73 7.48
CA LEU A 213 0.23 6.50 7.85
C LEU A 213 -0.35 5.84 9.10
N HIS A 214 -0.93 6.60 10.03
CA HIS A 214 -1.55 6.03 11.23
C HIS A 214 -3.00 5.62 11.01
N THR A 215 -3.61 5.90 9.86
CA THR A 215 -5.01 5.53 9.59
C THR A 215 -5.18 4.53 8.44
N THR A 216 -4.43 4.67 7.35
CA THR A 216 -4.64 3.88 6.13
C THR A 216 -3.79 2.61 6.11
N GLU A 217 -2.50 2.72 6.45
CA GLU A 217 -1.53 1.63 6.26
C GLU A 217 -1.72 0.54 7.32
N ARG A 218 -1.55 0.90 8.59
CA ARG A 218 -1.92 0.07 9.72
C ARG A 218 -2.33 0.95 10.90
N PRO A 219 -3.60 0.89 11.35
CA PRO A 219 -4.13 1.75 12.43
C PRO A 219 -3.34 1.70 13.75
N THR A 220 -2.59 0.63 13.97
CA THR A 220 -1.74 0.43 15.16
C THR A 220 -0.40 1.19 15.10
N ARG A 221 -0.06 1.85 13.98
CA ARG A 221 1.26 2.49 13.78
C ARG A 221 1.49 3.64 14.75
N GLY A 222 0.48 4.49 14.96
CA GLY A 222 0.55 5.59 15.92
C GLY A 222 0.78 5.08 17.34
N THR A 223 0.02 4.08 17.78
CA THR A 223 0.19 3.44 19.09
C THR A 223 1.56 2.79 19.25
N PHE A 224 2.08 2.16 18.19
CA PHE A 224 3.42 1.56 18.18
C PHE A 224 4.52 2.59 18.44
N HIS A 225 4.46 3.75 17.78
CA HIS A 225 5.43 4.83 17.98
C HIS A 225 5.28 5.47 19.36
N ALA A 226 4.05 5.79 19.77
CA ALA A 226 3.75 6.35 21.09
C ALA A 226 4.23 5.44 22.23
N GLY A 227 4.03 4.13 22.11
CA GLY A 227 4.49 3.14 23.10
C GLY A 227 6.01 3.04 23.24
N ARG A 228 6.77 3.51 22.25
CA ARG A 228 8.24 3.64 22.30
C ARG A 228 8.72 5.05 22.65
N GLY A 229 7.81 6.01 22.82
CA GLY A 229 8.17 7.42 22.97
C GLY A 229 8.79 8.02 21.71
N HIS A 230 8.53 7.44 20.53
CA HIS A 230 9.02 7.96 19.25
C HIS A 230 8.02 8.97 18.68
N ASP A 231 8.53 10.12 18.26
CA ASP A 231 7.78 11.18 17.58
C ASP A 231 8.55 11.56 16.32
N TYR A 232 7.87 11.64 15.16
CA TYR A 232 8.49 11.96 13.88
C TYR A 232 9.19 13.33 13.88
N ARG A 233 8.80 14.26 14.76
CA ARG A 233 9.43 15.58 14.95
C ARG A 233 10.83 15.51 15.53
N THR A 234 11.16 14.39 16.19
CA THR A 234 12.39 14.24 16.96
C THR A 234 13.15 12.95 16.64
N HIS A 235 12.49 11.97 16.01
CA HIS A 235 13.03 10.65 15.75
C HIS A 235 12.76 10.24 14.29
N ASP A 236 13.82 9.82 13.61
CA ASP A 236 13.73 9.14 12.32
C ASP A 236 13.33 7.66 12.54
N ILE A 237 12.61 7.05 11.59
CA ILE A 237 12.02 5.71 11.80
C ILE A 237 13.02 4.63 11.35
N GLU A 238 13.47 3.78 12.28
CA GLU A 238 14.34 2.66 11.91
C GLU A 238 13.60 1.64 11.01
N MET A 239 14.26 1.27 9.93
CA MET A 239 13.71 0.41 8.89
C MET A 239 14.46 -0.93 8.81
N HIS A 240 13.79 -1.94 8.28
CA HIS A 240 14.40 -3.23 7.94
C HIS A 240 13.74 -3.84 6.68
N ILE A 241 14.16 -5.05 6.30
CA ILE A 241 13.66 -5.76 5.12
C ILE A 241 12.68 -6.86 5.56
N SER A 242 11.61 -7.07 4.79
CA SER A 242 10.62 -8.12 5.03
C SER A 242 11.15 -9.51 4.72
N GLU A 243 10.42 -10.50 5.24
CA GLU A 243 10.45 -11.85 4.70
C GLU A 243 10.09 -11.88 3.20
N ILE A 244 10.49 -12.96 2.52
CA ILE A 244 10.12 -13.19 1.12
C ILE A 244 8.65 -13.62 1.01
N GLY A 245 8.00 -13.20 -0.08
CA GLY A 245 6.66 -13.63 -0.46
C GLY A 245 6.51 -13.85 -1.97
N LEU A 246 5.40 -14.49 -2.36
CA LEU A 246 4.96 -14.51 -3.77
C LEU A 246 3.82 -13.51 -3.94
N CYS A 247 3.94 -12.60 -4.90
CA CYS A 247 2.93 -11.60 -5.18
C CYS A 247 3.09 -11.11 -6.63
N GLY A 248 2.04 -11.25 -7.43
CA GLY A 248 2.00 -10.70 -8.78
C GLY A 248 1.93 -9.18 -8.78
N GLY A 249 1.15 -8.57 -7.89
CA GLY A 249 0.92 -7.12 -7.91
C GLY A 249 2.07 -6.26 -7.38
N HIS A 250 2.97 -6.83 -6.58
CA HIS A 250 4.14 -6.14 -6.02
C HIS A 250 5.48 -6.71 -6.52
N SER A 251 5.48 -7.87 -7.18
CA SER A 251 6.61 -8.41 -7.92
C SER A 251 6.15 -8.95 -9.29
N ALA A 252 6.53 -10.19 -9.64
CA ALA A 252 6.15 -10.85 -10.88
C ALA A 252 5.89 -12.35 -10.66
N SER A 253 5.44 -12.74 -9.46
CA SER A 253 5.26 -14.15 -9.07
C SER A 253 3.77 -14.49 -8.90
N GLY A 254 3.21 -15.28 -9.82
CA GLY A 254 1.77 -15.54 -9.83
C GLY A 254 1.30 -16.63 -10.79
N VAL A 255 -0.01 -16.82 -10.83
CA VAL A 255 -0.70 -17.65 -11.83
C VAL A 255 -0.64 -16.94 -13.18
N ARG A 256 -0.23 -17.66 -14.23
CA ARG A 256 -0.19 -17.11 -15.59
C ARG A 256 -1.62 -16.87 -16.08
N VAL A 257 -1.88 -15.66 -16.55
CA VAL A 257 -3.17 -15.28 -17.12
C VAL A 257 -3.03 -14.58 -18.47
N ASP A 258 -4.09 -14.64 -19.28
CA ASP A 258 -4.24 -13.82 -20.48
C ASP A 258 -4.81 -12.43 -20.16
N ASP A 259 -5.07 -11.64 -21.21
CA ASP A 259 -5.67 -10.31 -21.15
C ASP A 259 -7.14 -10.29 -20.68
N HIS A 260 -7.75 -11.46 -20.48
CA HIS A 260 -9.10 -11.64 -19.92
C HIS A 260 -9.06 -12.34 -18.54
N ALA A 261 -7.89 -12.36 -17.89
CA ALA A 261 -7.66 -13.02 -16.62
C ALA A 261 -7.83 -14.57 -16.63
N ARG A 262 -7.92 -15.20 -17.81
CA ARG A 262 -8.04 -16.66 -17.95
C ARG A 262 -6.71 -17.32 -17.67
N THR A 263 -6.71 -18.38 -16.88
CA THR A 263 -5.54 -19.24 -16.72
C THR A 263 -5.38 -20.20 -17.90
N THR A 264 -4.31 -20.99 -17.92
CA THR A 264 -4.14 -22.07 -18.92
C THR A 264 -5.12 -23.24 -18.74
N VAL A 265 -5.84 -23.31 -17.61
CA VAL A 265 -6.94 -24.25 -17.41
C VAL A 265 -8.25 -23.57 -17.83
N PRO A 266 -8.98 -24.10 -18.83
CA PRO A 266 -10.25 -23.54 -19.24
C PRO A 266 -11.23 -23.37 -18.08
N ARG A 267 -11.91 -22.20 -18.08
CA ARG A 267 -12.89 -21.78 -17.06
C ARG A 267 -12.33 -21.57 -15.65
N LEU A 268 -11.01 -21.56 -15.50
CA LEU A 268 -10.32 -21.10 -14.30
C LEU A 268 -9.68 -19.74 -14.57
N TYR A 269 -9.88 -18.80 -13.65
CA TYR A 269 -9.38 -17.44 -13.73
C TYR A 269 -8.55 -17.11 -12.48
N ALA A 270 -7.64 -16.16 -12.61
CA ALA A 270 -6.93 -15.59 -11.48
C ALA A 270 -6.89 -14.05 -11.58
N ALA A 271 -7.05 -13.36 -10.46
CA ALA A 271 -7.04 -11.90 -10.42
C ALA A 271 -6.39 -11.35 -9.13
N GLY A 272 -6.03 -10.07 -9.14
CA GLY A 272 -5.33 -9.39 -8.04
C GLY A 272 -3.89 -9.92 -7.88
N ASP A 273 -3.37 -9.90 -6.64
CA ASP A 273 -1.99 -10.29 -6.34
C ASP A 273 -1.66 -11.76 -6.64
N LEU A 274 -2.68 -12.62 -6.82
CA LEU A 274 -2.46 -14.02 -7.22
C LEU A 274 -2.05 -14.13 -8.69
N ALA A 275 -2.59 -13.28 -9.56
CA ALA A 275 -2.31 -13.32 -11.00
C ALA A 275 -0.95 -12.69 -11.27
N CYS A 276 -0.16 -13.30 -12.17
CA CYS A 276 1.11 -12.72 -12.60
C CYS A 276 0.89 -11.57 -13.58
N VAL A 277 0.46 -10.43 -13.05
CA VAL A 277 0.37 -9.15 -13.74
C VAL A 277 1.24 -8.16 -12.96
N PRO A 278 2.54 -8.05 -13.31
CA PRO A 278 3.51 -7.32 -12.50
C PRO A 278 3.12 -5.87 -12.23
N HIS A 279 3.33 -5.41 -10.99
CA HIS A 279 3.11 -4.02 -10.58
C HIS A 279 1.70 -3.47 -10.89
N ASN A 280 0.69 -4.33 -10.85
CA ASN A 280 -0.70 -3.94 -11.14
C ASN A 280 -1.40 -3.31 -9.91
N TYR A 281 -0.94 -3.62 -8.69
CA TYR A 281 -1.47 -3.17 -7.41
C TYR A 281 -3.01 -3.26 -7.35
N MET A 282 -3.65 -2.35 -6.60
CA MET A 282 -5.10 -2.28 -6.45
C MET A 282 -5.85 -2.07 -7.77
N ILE A 283 -5.30 -1.29 -8.72
CA ILE A 283 -5.96 -1.04 -10.01
C ILE A 283 -6.06 -2.34 -10.81
N GLY A 284 -5.00 -3.15 -10.80
CA GLY A 284 -4.99 -4.48 -11.39
C GLY A 284 -6.05 -5.40 -10.80
N ALA A 285 -6.23 -5.38 -9.47
CA ALA A 285 -7.28 -6.16 -8.83
C ALA A 285 -8.68 -5.78 -9.33
N PHE A 286 -8.97 -4.49 -9.51
CA PHE A 286 -10.26 -4.04 -10.07
C PHE A 286 -10.43 -4.44 -11.54
N VAL A 287 -9.44 -4.15 -12.38
CA VAL A 287 -9.52 -4.41 -13.83
C VAL A 287 -9.60 -5.90 -14.13
N PHE A 288 -8.69 -6.71 -13.58
CA PHE A 288 -8.70 -8.16 -13.83
C PHE A 288 -9.85 -8.87 -13.12
N GLY A 289 -10.38 -8.31 -12.03
CA GLY A 289 -11.61 -8.79 -11.40
C GLY A 289 -12.84 -8.59 -12.30
N ASP A 290 -12.97 -7.41 -12.93
CA ASP A 290 -14.04 -7.11 -13.88
C ASP A 290 -13.96 -7.99 -15.13
N LEU A 291 -12.78 -8.10 -15.73
CA LEU A 291 -12.52 -8.96 -16.89
C LEU A 291 -12.84 -10.43 -16.60
N ALA A 292 -12.35 -10.96 -15.48
CA ALA A 292 -12.65 -12.33 -15.06
C ALA A 292 -14.15 -12.54 -14.86
N GLY A 293 -14.83 -11.60 -14.20
CA GLY A 293 -16.27 -11.67 -13.93
C GLY A 293 -17.12 -11.64 -15.21
N ALA A 294 -16.81 -10.72 -16.13
CA ALA A 294 -17.51 -10.56 -17.40
C ALA A 294 -17.39 -11.80 -18.30
N ASP A 295 -16.20 -12.40 -18.36
CA ASP A 295 -15.96 -13.61 -19.15
C ASP A 295 -16.59 -14.85 -18.48
N ALA A 296 -16.39 -15.01 -17.16
CA ALA A 296 -16.93 -16.14 -16.40
C ALA A 296 -18.47 -16.20 -16.40
N ALA A 297 -19.15 -15.05 -16.46
CA ALA A 297 -20.61 -14.95 -16.46
C ALA A 297 -21.27 -15.56 -17.71
N GLN A 298 -20.50 -15.83 -18.77
CA GLN A 298 -21.01 -16.43 -20.01
C GLN A 298 -21.28 -17.93 -19.87
N TYR A 299 -20.75 -18.58 -18.82
CA TYR A 299 -20.83 -20.02 -18.66
C TYR A 299 -21.98 -20.46 -17.75
N LYS A 300 -22.72 -21.47 -18.21
CA LYS A 300 -23.71 -22.17 -17.38
C LYS A 300 -23.02 -23.02 -16.32
N PRO A 301 -23.66 -23.23 -15.16
CA PRO A 301 -23.19 -24.18 -14.15
C PRO A 301 -22.88 -25.56 -14.74
N TYR A 302 -21.83 -26.20 -14.25
CA TYR A 302 -21.53 -27.59 -14.62
C TYR A 302 -22.69 -28.52 -14.23
N GLU A 303 -23.14 -29.38 -15.13
CA GLU A 303 -24.29 -30.28 -14.89
C GLU A 303 -23.87 -31.70 -14.48
N GLY A 304 -22.61 -32.08 -14.72
CA GLY A 304 -22.08 -33.40 -14.36
C GLY A 304 -21.84 -33.60 -12.86
N GLU A 305 -21.45 -34.82 -12.50
CA GLU A 305 -21.03 -35.15 -11.15
C GLU A 305 -19.64 -34.58 -10.85
N LEU A 306 -19.46 -34.05 -9.64
CA LEU A 306 -18.15 -33.55 -9.22
C LEU A 306 -17.17 -34.74 -9.08
N PRO A 307 -15.88 -34.57 -9.44
CA PRO A 307 -14.88 -35.63 -9.42
C PRO A 307 -14.65 -36.15 -7.99
N GLN A 308 -15.06 -37.40 -7.74
CA GLN A 308 -15.10 -37.99 -6.39
C GLN A 308 -13.70 -38.24 -5.79
N ASP A 309 -12.72 -38.55 -6.64
CA ASP A 309 -11.32 -38.70 -6.27
C ASP A 309 -10.75 -37.38 -5.72
N GLN A 310 -10.98 -36.27 -6.42
CA GLN A 310 -10.51 -34.95 -5.99
C GLN A 310 -11.23 -34.47 -4.71
N LEU A 311 -12.51 -34.81 -4.55
CA LEU A 311 -13.26 -34.54 -3.32
C LEU A 311 -12.69 -35.32 -2.13
N ARG A 312 -12.35 -36.60 -2.33
CA ARG A 312 -11.70 -37.42 -1.29
C ARG A 312 -10.33 -36.85 -0.92
N ASP A 313 -9.53 -36.43 -1.88
CA ASP A 313 -8.21 -35.85 -1.62
C ASP A 313 -8.32 -34.50 -0.88
N ALA A 314 -9.32 -33.68 -1.23
CA ALA A 314 -9.63 -32.46 -0.49
C ALA A 314 -10.09 -32.75 0.95
N HIS A 315 -10.92 -33.78 1.14
CA HIS A 315 -11.37 -34.22 2.45
C HIS A 315 -10.18 -34.71 3.29
N GLU A 316 -9.30 -35.52 2.73
CA GLU A 316 -8.09 -36.02 3.42
C GLU A 316 -7.17 -34.87 3.82
N LEU A 317 -6.91 -33.91 2.93
CA LEU A 317 -6.09 -32.73 3.24
C LEU A 317 -6.64 -31.96 4.46
N VAL A 318 -7.96 -31.81 4.55
CA VAL A 318 -8.61 -31.07 5.65
C VAL A 318 -8.63 -31.87 6.95
N TYR A 319 -9.02 -33.13 6.90
CA TYR A 319 -9.40 -33.88 8.11
C TYR A 319 -8.34 -34.86 8.61
N ARG A 320 -7.29 -35.17 7.84
CA ARG A 320 -6.16 -36.01 8.31
C ARG A 320 -5.63 -35.60 9.69
N PRO A 321 -5.47 -34.30 10.02
CA PRO A 321 -4.94 -33.91 11.34
C PRO A 321 -5.79 -34.36 12.53
N LEU A 322 -7.08 -34.69 12.34
CA LEU A 322 -7.93 -35.26 13.38
C LEU A 322 -7.54 -36.69 13.77
N HIS A 323 -6.83 -37.40 12.90
CA HIS A 323 -6.29 -38.74 13.19
C HIS A 323 -5.06 -38.68 14.11
N HIS A 324 -4.46 -37.50 14.29
CA HIS A 324 -3.27 -37.26 15.09
C HIS A 324 -3.51 -36.18 16.15
N PRO A 325 -4.52 -36.26 17.02
CA PRO A 325 -4.88 -35.15 17.92
C PRO A 325 -3.74 -34.72 18.86
N ASP A 326 -2.80 -35.62 19.17
CA ASP A 326 -1.61 -35.37 19.99
C ASP A 326 -0.32 -35.22 19.16
N GLY A 327 -0.43 -35.13 17.83
CA GLY A 327 0.68 -34.89 16.92
C GLY A 327 1.29 -33.49 17.08
N PRO A 328 2.42 -33.21 16.38
CA PRO A 328 3.07 -31.91 16.47
C PRO A 328 2.11 -30.76 16.15
N PRO A 329 2.05 -29.71 16.98
CA PRO A 329 1.17 -28.58 16.74
C PRO A 329 1.64 -27.80 15.51
N GLN A 330 0.68 -27.30 14.73
CA GLN A 330 0.97 -26.60 13.47
C GLN A 330 2.02 -25.49 13.62
N ALA A 331 1.99 -24.69 14.70
CA ALA A 331 2.91 -23.56 14.83
C ALA A 331 4.38 -23.99 14.84
N GLN A 332 4.70 -25.17 15.38
CA GLN A 332 6.06 -25.72 15.38
C GLN A 332 6.48 -26.20 13.99
N VAL A 333 5.57 -26.88 13.29
CA VAL A 333 5.82 -27.38 11.92
C VAL A 333 5.95 -26.21 10.94
N GLU A 334 5.08 -25.20 11.05
CA GLU A 334 5.13 -23.98 10.25
C GLU A 334 6.42 -23.20 10.50
N TYR A 335 6.80 -23.01 11.77
CA TYR A 335 8.06 -22.35 12.12
C TYR A 335 9.26 -23.07 11.51
N LYS A 336 9.33 -24.40 11.64
CA LYS A 336 10.40 -25.22 11.06
C LYS A 336 10.45 -25.07 9.54
N LEU A 337 9.30 -25.11 8.87
CA LEU A 337 9.18 -24.97 7.41
C LEU A 337 9.74 -23.62 6.95
N ARG A 338 9.23 -22.54 7.53
CA ARG A 338 9.56 -21.17 7.13
C ARG A 338 11.00 -20.79 7.53
N ARG A 339 11.54 -21.42 8.57
CA ARG A 339 12.97 -21.34 8.88
C ARG A 339 13.83 -21.88 7.74
N PHE A 340 13.50 -23.06 7.18
CA PHE A 340 14.23 -23.59 6.02
C PHE A 340 14.06 -22.73 4.76
N VAL A 341 12.89 -22.11 4.58
CA VAL A 341 12.69 -21.11 3.52
C VAL A 341 13.68 -19.94 3.70
N ASN A 342 13.82 -19.39 4.90
CA ASN A 342 14.77 -18.31 5.16
C ASN A 342 16.24 -18.74 5.03
N ASP A 343 16.59 -19.92 5.55
CA ASP A 343 17.98 -20.40 5.56
C ASP A 343 18.48 -20.71 4.13
N TYR A 344 17.59 -21.17 3.24
CA TYR A 344 18.01 -21.78 1.96
C TYR A 344 17.35 -21.23 0.69
N VAL A 345 16.16 -20.61 0.77
CA VAL A 345 15.44 -20.11 -0.40
C VAL A 345 15.56 -18.59 -0.51
N ALA A 346 15.59 -17.88 0.61
CA ALA A 346 15.73 -16.42 0.63
C ALA A 346 17.07 -15.98 -0.02
N PRO A 347 17.06 -14.87 -0.77
CA PRO A 347 18.26 -14.31 -1.38
C PRO A 347 19.22 -13.76 -0.32
N PRO A 348 20.54 -13.82 -0.53
CA PRO A 348 21.21 -14.37 -1.72
C PRO A 348 21.10 -15.89 -1.86
N LYS A 349 20.80 -16.35 -3.08
CA LYS A 349 20.53 -17.75 -3.44
C LYS A 349 21.79 -18.44 -3.98
N SER A 350 21.79 -19.76 -3.94
CA SER A 350 22.72 -20.61 -4.70
C SER A 350 22.11 -21.98 -4.95
N GLY A 351 22.59 -22.69 -5.98
CA GLY A 351 22.10 -24.02 -6.35
C GLY A 351 22.22 -25.01 -5.19
N ALA A 352 23.33 -24.97 -4.45
CA ALA A 352 23.53 -25.78 -3.25
C ALA A 352 22.50 -25.50 -2.14
N ARG A 353 22.21 -24.23 -1.84
CA ARG A 353 21.20 -23.87 -0.82
C ARG A 353 19.81 -24.34 -1.25
N LEU A 354 19.42 -24.04 -2.49
CA LEU A 354 18.13 -24.43 -3.05
C LEU A 354 17.95 -25.96 -3.06
N SER A 355 19.01 -26.71 -3.35
CA SER A 355 19.00 -28.18 -3.32
C SER A 355 18.79 -28.73 -1.89
N LEU A 356 19.43 -28.14 -0.89
CA LEU A 356 19.18 -28.47 0.53
C LEU A 356 17.75 -28.11 0.98
N ALA A 357 17.18 -27.03 0.45
CA ALA A 357 15.79 -26.68 0.70
C ALA A 357 14.83 -27.78 0.21
N LEU A 358 15.05 -28.28 -1.02
CA LEU A 358 14.23 -29.36 -1.60
C LEU A 358 14.31 -30.64 -0.79
N GLU A 359 15.52 -31.03 -0.35
CA GLU A 359 15.69 -32.18 0.55
C GLU A 359 14.96 -31.99 1.89
N ALA A 360 15.03 -30.79 2.48
CA ALA A 360 14.29 -30.48 3.69
C ALA A 360 12.77 -30.56 3.48
N PHE A 361 12.24 -29.98 2.40
CA PHE A 361 10.81 -30.00 2.08
C PHE A 361 10.27 -31.39 1.79
N GLU A 362 11.10 -32.30 1.26
CA GLU A 362 10.73 -33.70 1.10
C GLU A 362 10.64 -34.42 2.45
N ARG A 363 11.64 -34.25 3.34
CA ARG A 363 11.58 -34.80 4.70
C ARG A 363 10.40 -34.27 5.51
N MET A 364 10.03 -33.00 5.29
CA MET A 364 8.91 -32.37 5.97
C MET A 364 7.54 -32.91 5.56
N ARG A 365 7.42 -33.74 4.51
CA ARG A 365 6.17 -34.43 4.20
C ARG A 365 5.68 -35.27 5.37
N THR A 366 6.59 -35.94 6.08
CA THR A 366 6.27 -36.72 7.28
C THR A 366 5.84 -35.81 8.42
N ASP A 367 6.59 -34.73 8.71
CA ASP A 367 6.23 -33.77 9.75
C ASP A 367 4.81 -33.18 9.52
N ILE A 368 4.48 -32.85 8.27
CA ILE A 368 3.17 -32.33 7.88
C ILE A 368 2.09 -33.41 7.99
N ALA A 369 2.41 -34.66 7.63
CA ALA A 369 1.48 -35.78 7.71
C ALA A 369 1.04 -36.04 9.16
N GLU A 370 1.98 -35.94 10.10
CA GLU A 370 1.79 -36.21 11.53
C GLU A 370 1.19 -35.03 12.33
N MET A 371 1.04 -33.84 11.73
CA MET A 371 0.45 -32.68 12.40
C MET A 371 -0.91 -32.99 13.02
N GLY A 372 -1.13 -32.47 14.23
CA GLY A 372 -2.36 -32.67 14.98
C GLY A 372 -3.32 -31.48 14.98
N ALA A 373 -4.61 -31.77 14.98
CA ALA A 373 -5.68 -30.80 15.23
C ALA A 373 -6.83 -31.41 16.04
N ARG A 374 -7.51 -30.58 16.83
CA ARG A 374 -8.71 -30.91 17.59
C ARG A 374 -9.90 -30.00 17.26
N THR A 375 -9.65 -28.86 16.61
CA THR A 375 -10.67 -27.86 16.29
C THR A 375 -10.69 -27.49 14.80
N PRO A 376 -11.83 -27.00 14.26
CA PRO A 376 -11.87 -26.48 12.88
C PRO A 376 -10.87 -25.36 12.60
N HIS A 377 -10.50 -24.57 13.61
CA HIS A 377 -9.46 -23.55 13.46
C HIS A 377 -8.08 -24.18 13.27
N GLU A 378 -7.74 -25.21 14.04
CA GLU A 378 -6.47 -25.93 13.87
C GLU A 378 -6.42 -26.67 12.53
N LEU A 379 -7.54 -27.25 12.06
CA LEU A 379 -7.60 -27.84 10.70
C LEU A 379 -7.27 -26.81 9.62
N MET A 380 -7.80 -25.59 9.75
CA MET A 380 -7.50 -24.47 8.85
C MET A 380 -6.00 -24.17 8.87
N ARG A 381 -5.40 -24.08 10.06
CA ARG A 381 -3.97 -23.82 10.21
C ARG A 381 -3.10 -24.95 9.64
N CYS A 382 -3.46 -26.21 9.83
CA CYS A 382 -2.74 -27.35 9.24
C CYS A 382 -2.81 -27.34 7.70
N ALA A 383 -3.97 -27.00 7.12
CA ALA A 383 -4.12 -26.85 5.67
C ALA A 383 -3.20 -25.74 5.12
N GLU A 384 -3.11 -24.59 5.82
CA GLU A 384 -2.22 -23.49 5.46
C GLU A 384 -0.74 -23.92 5.38
N VAL A 385 -0.25 -24.74 6.32
CA VAL A 385 1.14 -25.25 6.27
C VAL A 385 1.40 -26.09 5.02
N THR A 386 0.40 -26.86 4.56
CA THR A 386 0.51 -27.63 3.32
C THR A 386 0.69 -26.69 2.12
N PHE A 387 -0.09 -25.61 2.05
CA PHE A 387 0.03 -24.62 0.96
C PHE A 387 1.35 -23.85 0.98
N ILE A 388 1.84 -23.49 2.17
CA ILE A 388 3.15 -22.84 2.33
C ILE A 388 4.25 -23.77 1.82
N ARG A 389 4.17 -25.07 2.12
CA ARG A 389 5.17 -26.06 1.67
C ARG A 389 5.15 -26.25 0.16
N ASP A 390 3.96 -26.29 -0.45
CA ASP A 390 3.84 -26.31 -1.92
C ASP A 390 4.47 -25.07 -2.55
N CYS A 391 4.15 -23.88 -2.04
CA CYS A 391 4.74 -22.62 -2.50
C CYS A 391 6.26 -22.59 -2.32
N ALA A 392 6.77 -23.10 -1.20
CA ALA A 392 8.19 -23.16 -0.92
C ALA A 392 8.94 -24.09 -1.89
N GLU A 393 8.38 -25.25 -2.22
CA GLU A 393 8.96 -26.13 -3.23
C GLU A 393 8.94 -25.47 -4.62
N MET A 394 7.81 -24.87 -5.02
CA MET A 394 7.69 -24.16 -6.30
C MET A 394 8.74 -23.03 -6.39
N ALA A 395 8.90 -22.24 -5.34
CA ALA A 395 9.88 -21.15 -5.24
C ALA A 395 11.32 -21.65 -5.33
N ALA A 396 11.66 -22.75 -4.64
CA ALA A 396 12.99 -23.34 -4.66
C ALA A 396 13.33 -23.92 -6.04
N ARG A 397 12.42 -24.69 -6.65
CA ARG A 397 12.65 -25.29 -7.97
C ARG A 397 12.71 -24.25 -9.08
N ALA A 398 11.82 -23.26 -9.06
CA ALA A 398 11.87 -22.15 -10.03
C ALA A 398 13.17 -21.36 -9.90
N SER A 399 13.62 -21.13 -8.66
CA SER A 399 14.90 -20.43 -8.43
C SER A 399 16.11 -21.25 -8.86
N LEU A 400 16.04 -22.59 -8.74
CA LEU A 400 17.10 -23.49 -9.16
C LEU A 400 17.18 -23.58 -10.70
N ALA A 401 16.02 -23.57 -11.36
CA ALA A 401 15.89 -23.60 -12.81
C ALA A 401 16.56 -22.40 -13.48
N ARG A 402 16.31 -21.19 -12.97
CA ARG A 402 16.87 -19.94 -13.51
C ARG A 402 18.32 -19.79 -13.04
N THR A 403 19.26 -19.90 -13.96
CA THR A 403 20.71 -19.82 -13.69
C THR A 403 21.30 -18.47 -14.12
N GLU A 404 20.70 -17.39 -13.62
CA GLU A 404 21.16 -15.99 -13.77
C GLU A 404 20.79 -15.19 -12.50
N SER A 405 21.19 -13.93 -12.44
CA SER A 405 20.66 -12.96 -11.46
C SER A 405 19.91 -11.84 -12.18
N ARG A 406 18.68 -11.56 -11.73
CA ARG A 406 17.81 -10.55 -12.35
C ARG A 406 16.91 -9.91 -11.29
N TRP A 407 16.51 -8.66 -11.55
CA TRP A 407 15.63 -7.88 -10.66
C TRP A 407 16.25 -7.58 -9.27
N GLY A 408 17.58 -7.51 -9.17
CA GLY A 408 18.27 -7.28 -7.90
C GLY A 408 17.96 -8.37 -6.87
N LEU A 409 17.67 -7.98 -5.63
CA LEU A 409 17.44 -8.92 -4.53
C LEU A 409 16.24 -9.84 -4.75
N TYR A 410 15.29 -9.53 -5.65
CA TYR A 410 14.15 -10.40 -5.92
C TYR A 410 14.57 -11.77 -6.49
N HIS A 411 15.68 -11.80 -7.26
CA HIS A 411 16.31 -13.03 -7.72
C HIS A 411 17.83 -12.83 -7.86
N ASP A 412 18.51 -12.81 -6.72
CA ASP A 412 19.97 -12.73 -6.61
C ASP A 412 20.58 -14.12 -6.38
N ARG A 413 21.33 -14.63 -7.37
CA ARG A 413 22.06 -15.91 -7.35
C ARG A 413 23.56 -15.65 -7.30
N THR A 414 24.18 -15.99 -6.18
CA THR A 414 25.62 -15.78 -5.97
C THR A 414 26.52 -16.66 -6.83
N ASP A 415 26.03 -17.81 -7.27
CA ASP A 415 26.69 -18.72 -8.21
C ASP A 415 26.47 -18.34 -9.68
N HIS A 416 25.51 -17.46 -9.97
CA HIS A 416 25.22 -16.90 -11.28
C HIS A 416 24.94 -15.38 -11.17
N PRO A 417 25.94 -14.56 -10.82
CA PRO A 417 25.71 -13.18 -10.36
C PRO A 417 25.32 -12.19 -11.48
N THR A 418 25.44 -12.58 -12.75
CA THR A 418 25.19 -11.70 -13.89
C THR A 418 23.82 -11.96 -14.51
N ARG A 419 23.21 -10.90 -15.04
CA ARG A 419 22.04 -10.99 -15.93
C ARG A 419 22.44 -11.63 -17.25
N ASP A 420 21.65 -12.59 -17.74
CA ASP A 420 21.88 -13.28 -19.01
C ASP A 420 20.64 -13.11 -19.91
N ASP A 421 20.63 -12.07 -20.74
CA ASP A 421 19.52 -11.82 -21.65
C ASP A 421 19.49 -12.79 -22.85
N ASP A 422 20.61 -13.43 -23.20
CA ASP A 422 20.68 -14.37 -24.33
C ASP A 422 19.94 -15.67 -23.99
N SER A 423 20.15 -16.20 -22.78
CA SER A 423 19.53 -17.46 -22.33
C SER A 423 18.21 -17.27 -21.58
N TRP A 424 18.07 -16.16 -20.85
CA TRP A 424 17.05 -16.00 -19.81
C TRP A 424 16.16 -14.76 -19.95
N PHE A 425 16.14 -14.11 -21.12
CA PHE A 425 15.10 -13.12 -21.45
C PHE A 425 13.74 -13.79 -21.77
N HIS A 426 13.26 -14.56 -20.78
CA HIS A 426 12.12 -15.45 -20.82
C HIS A 426 11.33 -15.35 -19.52
N HIS A 427 10.03 -15.56 -19.62
CA HIS A 427 9.20 -16.02 -18.53
C HIS A 427 9.52 -17.48 -18.23
N LEU A 428 9.53 -17.85 -16.95
CA LEU A 428 9.71 -19.22 -16.52
C LEU A 428 8.35 -19.75 -16.06
N ASP A 429 7.71 -20.56 -16.90
CA ASP A 429 6.40 -21.13 -16.63
C ASP A 429 6.55 -22.50 -15.95
N LEU A 430 5.98 -22.63 -14.76
CA LEU A 430 5.88 -23.83 -13.95
C LEU A 430 4.51 -24.47 -14.15
N HIS A 431 4.46 -25.78 -14.35
CA HIS A 431 3.23 -26.55 -14.36
C HIS A 431 3.38 -27.91 -13.70
N LYS A 432 2.24 -28.53 -13.39
CA LYS A 432 2.16 -29.91 -12.91
C LYS A 432 2.00 -30.84 -14.11
N SER A 433 2.92 -31.78 -14.29
CA SER A 433 2.82 -32.78 -15.36
C SER A 433 1.83 -33.89 -15.01
N PRO A 434 1.42 -34.75 -15.97
CA PRO A 434 0.52 -35.87 -15.71
C PRO A 434 1.05 -36.88 -14.67
N SER A 435 2.37 -36.99 -14.49
CA SER A 435 2.98 -37.82 -13.43
C SER A 435 2.92 -37.15 -12.05
N GLY A 436 2.57 -35.87 -12.00
CA GLY A 436 2.54 -35.06 -10.79
C GLY A 436 3.84 -34.29 -10.50
N SER A 437 4.85 -34.39 -11.37
CA SER A 437 6.11 -33.63 -11.24
C SER A 437 5.93 -32.14 -11.53
N MET A 438 6.82 -31.31 -10.96
CA MET A 438 6.96 -29.89 -11.31
C MET A 438 7.86 -29.76 -12.54
N GLU A 439 7.30 -29.28 -13.65
CA GLU A 439 8.03 -29.10 -14.91
C GLU A 439 8.03 -27.64 -15.35
N PHE A 440 9.11 -27.26 -16.03
CA PHE A 440 9.35 -25.88 -16.45
C PHE A 440 9.40 -25.72 -17.96
N THR A 441 8.92 -24.57 -18.42
CA THR A 441 9.04 -24.10 -19.79
C THR A 441 9.54 -22.66 -19.79
N ALA A 442 10.64 -22.39 -20.50
CA ALA A 442 11.12 -21.04 -20.74
C ALA A 442 10.36 -20.45 -21.95
N ARG A 443 9.47 -19.50 -21.70
CA ARG A 443 8.68 -18.81 -22.72
C ARG A 443 9.27 -17.43 -22.99
N PRO A 444 9.66 -17.10 -24.22
CA PRO A 444 10.30 -15.82 -24.51
C PRO A 444 9.37 -14.64 -24.21
N VAL A 445 9.95 -13.52 -23.81
CA VAL A 445 9.21 -12.27 -23.62
C VAL A 445 8.67 -11.81 -24.97
N ALA A 446 7.37 -11.53 -25.03
CA ALA A 446 6.73 -11.05 -26.24
C ALA A 446 7.18 -9.60 -26.56
N PRO A 447 7.21 -9.20 -27.84
CA PRO A 447 7.46 -7.81 -28.21
C PRO A 447 6.51 -6.86 -27.47
N TYR A 448 7.05 -5.74 -26.97
CA TYR A 448 6.25 -4.77 -26.25
C TYR A 448 5.30 -4.04 -27.20
N LEU A 449 4.05 -3.84 -26.75
CA LEU A 449 3.04 -3.07 -27.50
C LEU A 449 3.48 -1.62 -27.70
N ILE A 450 4.14 -1.05 -26.69
CA ILE A 450 4.79 0.26 -26.76
C ILE A 450 6.30 0.03 -26.79
N PRO A 451 7.02 0.45 -27.85
CA PRO A 451 8.46 0.30 -27.93
C PRO A 451 9.14 0.97 -26.74
N VAL A 452 10.06 0.25 -26.10
CA VAL A 452 10.93 0.79 -25.06
C VAL A 452 12.34 0.84 -25.62
N LEU A 453 12.95 2.03 -25.62
CA LEU A 453 14.31 2.20 -26.12
C LEU A 453 15.26 1.24 -25.38
N ASP A 454 16.17 0.61 -26.12
CA ASP A 454 17.11 -0.41 -25.63
C ASP A 454 16.49 -1.74 -25.15
N PHE A 455 15.16 -1.88 -25.21
CA PHE A 455 14.44 -3.11 -24.87
C PHE A 455 13.51 -3.53 -26.01
N ALA A 456 14.04 -4.37 -26.91
CA ALA A 456 13.30 -4.90 -28.05
C ALA A 456 13.25 -6.44 -28.00
N PRO A 457 12.31 -7.04 -27.22
CA PRO A 457 12.09 -8.47 -27.24
C PRO A 457 11.76 -8.93 -28.66
N THR A 458 12.48 -9.92 -29.17
CA THR A 458 12.24 -10.50 -30.51
C THR A 458 11.19 -11.62 -30.49
N GLY A 459 10.83 -12.12 -29.29
CA GLY A 459 9.99 -13.30 -29.13
C GLY A 459 10.72 -14.60 -29.52
N GLY A 460 9.94 -15.64 -29.85
CA GLY A 460 10.49 -16.93 -30.29
C GLY A 460 9.65 -18.13 -29.83
N PRO A 461 10.10 -19.36 -30.15
CA PRO A 461 9.48 -20.58 -29.61
C PRO A 461 9.81 -20.75 -28.12
N SER A 462 8.90 -21.37 -27.38
CA SER A 462 9.16 -21.75 -25.98
C SER A 462 10.06 -22.97 -25.91
N ARG A 463 10.94 -23.02 -24.90
CA ARG A 463 11.87 -24.13 -24.64
C ARG A 463 11.40 -24.92 -23.42
N HIS A 464 11.01 -26.18 -23.62
CA HIS A 464 10.70 -27.08 -22.51
C HIS A 464 11.99 -27.46 -21.77
N LEU A 465 12.02 -27.23 -20.46
CA LEU A 465 13.13 -27.56 -19.58
C LEU A 465 12.87 -28.87 -18.80
N GLY A 466 11.61 -29.26 -18.65
CA GLY A 466 11.21 -30.45 -17.91
C GLY A 466 11.40 -30.29 -16.40
N GLU A 467 11.68 -31.40 -15.72
CA GLU A 467 11.91 -31.40 -14.28
C GLU A 467 13.32 -30.92 -13.94
N VAL A 468 13.43 -30.06 -12.93
CA VAL A 468 14.71 -29.55 -12.42
C VAL A 468 15.14 -30.38 -11.22
N GLN A 469 16.31 -31.00 -11.35
CA GLN A 469 16.89 -31.87 -10.33
C GLN A 469 17.77 -31.08 -9.35
N PRO A 470 17.75 -31.40 -8.06
CA PRO A 470 18.71 -30.87 -7.09
C PRO A 470 20.15 -31.14 -7.51
N GLU A 471 21.03 -30.20 -7.22
CA GLU A 471 22.48 -30.37 -7.37
C GLU A 471 23.02 -31.29 -6.25
N ALA A 472 24.07 -32.04 -6.58
CA ALA A 472 24.77 -32.84 -5.57
C ALA A 472 25.54 -31.92 -4.61
N VAL A 473 25.07 -31.83 -3.36
CA VAL A 473 25.76 -31.08 -2.31
C VAL A 473 26.58 -32.04 -1.45
N ALA A 474 27.87 -31.76 -1.26
CA ALA A 474 28.72 -32.56 -0.39
C ALA A 474 28.30 -32.36 1.08
N THR A 475 27.43 -33.23 1.58
CA THR A 475 27.22 -33.39 3.02
C THR A 475 28.37 -34.22 3.58
N ALA A 476 28.99 -33.80 4.68
CA ALA A 476 29.88 -34.70 5.41
C ALA A 476 29.11 -36.00 5.68
N GLY A 477 29.63 -37.13 5.19
CA GLY A 477 28.94 -38.43 5.22
C GLY A 477 28.52 -38.86 6.64
N ALA A 478 27.78 -39.96 6.72
CA ALA A 478 27.33 -40.51 8.00
C ALA A 478 28.49 -40.55 9.01
N ARG A 479 28.38 -39.75 10.08
CA ARG A 479 29.12 -40.07 11.31
C ARG A 479 28.47 -41.34 11.82
N ASP A 480 29.15 -42.47 11.67
CA ASP A 480 28.74 -43.71 12.32
C ASP A 480 28.55 -43.41 13.81
N ALA A 481 27.29 -43.46 14.25
CA ALA A 481 26.75 -43.09 15.55
C ALA A 481 26.64 -41.58 15.86
N ALA A 482 25.40 -41.16 16.16
CA ALA A 482 25.15 -39.96 16.95
C ALA A 482 25.74 -40.15 18.36
N PRO A 483 26.37 -39.13 18.98
CA PRO A 483 26.63 -39.17 20.41
C PRO A 483 25.27 -39.27 21.13
N VAL A 484 25.06 -40.40 21.80
CA VAL A 484 23.91 -40.62 22.67
C VAL A 484 23.94 -39.55 23.75
N ALA A 485 22.97 -38.64 23.73
CA ALA A 485 22.76 -37.73 24.84
C ALA A 485 22.33 -38.56 26.06
N SER A 486 23.17 -38.60 27.09
CA SER A 486 22.74 -39.05 28.40
C SER A 486 21.73 -38.04 28.95
N ALA A 487 20.54 -38.53 29.30
CA ALA A 487 19.51 -37.71 29.91
C ALA A 487 20.01 -37.12 31.24
N PRO A 488 19.89 -35.81 31.48
CA PRO A 488 20.03 -35.27 32.82
C PRO A 488 18.78 -35.63 33.66
N PRO A 489 18.91 -35.74 34.99
CA PRO A 489 17.79 -36.09 35.85
C PRO A 489 16.70 -35.02 35.76
N SER A 490 15.45 -35.48 35.75
CA SER A 490 14.25 -34.66 35.80
C SER A 490 14.24 -33.79 37.05
N VAL A 491 14.34 -32.47 36.87
CA VAL A 491 14.07 -31.49 37.92
C VAL A 491 12.66 -30.96 37.68
N THR A 492 11.71 -31.42 38.50
CA THR A 492 10.38 -30.84 38.61
C THR A 492 10.47 -29.51 39.36
N PHE A 493 10.10 -28.41 38.70
CA PHE A 493 9.82 -27.15 39.39
C PHE A 493 8.32 -27.07 39.71
N PRO A 494 7.94 -26.75 40.96
CA PRO A 494 6.55 -26.43 41.27
C PRO A 494 6.22 -25.05 40.68
N VAL A 495 5.23 -25.01 39.79
CA VAL A 495 4.59 -23.75 39.39
C VAL A 495 3.61 -23.38 40.50
N THR A 496 4.02 -22.46 41.38
CA THR A 496 3.11 -21.71 42.22
C THR A 496 2.50 -20.59 41.40
N ASP A 497 1.18 -20.57 41.33
CA ASP A 497 0.34 -19.50 40.81
C ASP A 497 0.16 -18.41 41.90
N PRO A 498 0.58 -17.15 41.67
CA PRO A 498 0.20 -16.04 42.50
C PRO A 498 -0.30 -14.90 41.63
N ASP A 499 -1.55 -14.98 41.17
CA ASP A 499 -2.54 -13.94 41.44
C ASP A 499 -3.81 -14.25 40.65
N GLY A 500 -4.75 -14.92 41.33
CA GLY A 500 -6.16 -14.96 40.96
C GLY A 500 -6.80 -13.58 41.07
N ARG A 501 -6.45 -12.68 40.14
CA ARG A 501 -7.19 -11.45 39.90
C ARG A 501 -8.12 -11.69 38.73
N GLY A 502 -9.36 -12.02 39.07
CA GLY A 502 -10.46 -11.98 38.13
C GLY A 502 -10.49 -10.61 37.47
N LEU A 503 -10.26 -10.59 36.16
CA LEU A 503 -10.66 -9.48 35.31
C LEU A 503 -12.18 -9.53 35.28
N ASP A 504 -12.77 -8.69 36.13
CA ASP A 504 -14.20 -8.38 36.12
C ASP A 504 -14.49 -7.64 34.81
N HIS A 505 -14.69 -8.42 33.73
CA HIS A 505 -15.30 -7.93 32.52
C HIS A 505 -16.78 -7.68 32.84
N THR A 506 -17.07 -6.53 33.44
CA THR A 506 -18.39 -5.94 33.37
C THR A 506 -18.64 -5.57 31.92
N GLY A 507 -19.10 -6.56 31.15
CA GLY A 507 -19.70 -6.36 29.85
C GLY A 507 -20.84 -5.37 30.01
N GLY A 508 -20.65 -4.15 29.52
CA GLY A 508 -21.77 -3.29 29.19
C GLY A 508 -22.62 -4.05 28.19
N GLY A 509 -23.74 -4.62 28.65
CA GLY A 509 -24.69 -5.29 27.79
C GLY A 509 -25.04 -4.38 26.62
N THR A 510 -24.90 -4.89 25.40
CA THR A 510 -25.22 -4.14 24.19
C THR A 510 -26.67 -3.68 24.31
N SER A 511 -26.89 -2.37 24.32
CA SER A 511 -28.24 -1.79 24.45
C SER A 511 -29.18 -2.49 23.45
N PRO A 512 -30.37 -2.95 23.87
CA PRO A 512 -31.35 -3.55 22.97
C PRO A 512 -31.67 -2.64 21.77
N ARG A 513 -31.58 -1.32 21.94
CA ARG A 513 -31.71 -0.36 20.83
C ARG A 513 -30.54 -0.40 19.85
N LEU A 514 -29.31 -0.64 20.30
CA LEU A 514 -28.16 -0.82 19.41
C LEU A 514 -28.30 -2.11 18.59
N LEU A 515 -28.77 -3.20 19.20
CA LEU A 515 -29.01 -4.46 18.48
C LEU A 515 -30.14 -4.31 17.44
N ALA A 516 -31.23 -3.63 17.79
CA ALA A 516 -32.32 -3.32 16.86
C ALA A 516 -31.83 -2.46 15.69
N LEU A 517 -31.03 -1.43 15.98
CA LEU A 517 -30.44 -0.56 14.97
C LEU A 517 -29.48 -1.31 14.02
N LEU A 518 -28.61 -2.19 14.56
CA LEU A 518 -27.70 -3.00 13.74
C LEU A 518 -28.45 -3.99 12.84
N THR A 519 -29.61 -4.48 13.31
CA THR A 519 -30.48 -5.35 12.52
C THR A 519 -31.16 -4.56 11.39
N LEU A 520 -31.58 -3.32 11.64
CA LEU A 520 -32.13 -2.43 10.62
C LEU A 520 -31.13 -2.16 9.49
N THR A 521 -29.83 -2.05 9.80
CA THR A 521 -28.79 -1.91 8.76
C THR A 521 -28.84 -3.04 7.74
N GLU A 522 -29.26 -4.25 8.12
CA GLU A 522 -29.41 -5.38 7.19
C GLU A 522 -30.62 -5.24 6.25
N GLN A 523 -31.52 -4.30 6.50
CA GLN A 523 -32.79 -4.15 5.80
C GLN A 523 -32.87 -2.91 4.89
N GLU A 524 -31.78 -2.12 4.79
CA GLU A 524 -31.75 -0.85 4.03
C GLU A 524 -32.91 0.09 4.40
N PRO A 525 -32.91 0.61 5.64
CA PRO A 525 -34.03 1.34 6.18
C PRO A 525 -34.17 2.71 5.51
N GLU A 526 -35.42 3.11 5.25
CA GLU A 526 -35.74 4.50 4.90
C GLU A 526 -35.34 5.44 6.04
N LEU A 527 -35.03 6.71 5.72
CA LEU A 527 -34.62 7.72 6.72
C LEU A 527 -35.63 7.83 7.88
N SER A 528 -36.93 7.73 7.58
CA SER A 528 -38.01 7.78 8.58
C SER A 528 -37.88 6.72 9.68
N ALA A 529 -37.33 5.55 9.36
CA ALA A 529 -37.08 4.48 10.33
C ALA A 529 -35.85 4.77 11.22
N LEU A 530 -34.95 5.65 10.79
CA LEU A 530 -33.74 6.03 11.52
C LEU A 530 -33.93 7.26 12.41
N LEU A 531 -34.88 8.16 12.09
CA LEU A 531 -35.16 9.36 12.89
C LEU A 531 -35.28 9.08 14.41
N PRO A 532 -36.02 8.06 14.88
CA PRO A 532 -36.15 7.80 16.32
C PRO A 532 -34.85 7.37 17.02
N TYR A 533 -33.82 7.00 16.27
CA TYR A 533 -32.50 6.65 16.77
C TYR A 533 -31.52 7.83 16.67
N LEU A 534 -31.72 8.72 15.71
CA LEU A 534 -30.98 9.99 15.60
C LEU A 534 -31.38 10.97 16.70
N ASP A 535 -32.61 10.87 17.23
CA ASP A 535 -33.09 11.67 18.37
C ASP A 535 -33.02 10.93 19.71
N ASP A 536 -32.34 9.77 19.76
CA ASP A 536 -32.29 8.95 20.98
C ASP A 536 -31.59 9.69 22.13
N PRO A 537 -32.06 9.58 23.40
CA PRO A 537 -31.38 10.20 24.53
C PRO A 537 -29.93 9.72 24.72
N SER A 538 -29.60 8.50 24.29
CA SER A 538 -28.27 7.92 24.37
C SER A 538 -27.37 8.37 23.21
N PRO A 539 -26.24 9.06 23.47
CA PRO A 539 -25.30 9.46 22.43
C PRO A 539 -24.67 8.26 21.71
N ALA A 540 -24.54 7.11 22.38
CA ALA A 540 -24.05 5.89 21.75
C ALA A 540 -25.02 5.37 20.66
N VAL A 541 -26.33 5.50 20.88
CA VAL A 541 -27.36 5.11 19.91
C VAL A 541 -27.37 6.10 18.74
N ARG A 542 -27.34 7.41 19.01
CA ARG A 542 -27.28 8.44 17.96
C ARG A 542 -26.03 8.30 17.10
N ARG A 543 -24.87 8.09 17.70
CA ARG A 543 -23.60 7.82 16.99
C ARG A 543 -23.70 6.59 16.10
N SER A 544 -24.27 5.49 16.62
CA SER A 544 -24.51 4.30 15.82
C SER A 544 -25.51 4.58 14.69
N ALA A 545 -26.53 5.43 14.91
CA ALA A 545 -27.53 5.77 13.89
C ALA A 545 -26.91 6.59 12.75
N VAL A 546 -26.00 7.51 13.06
CA VAL A 546 -25.15 8.20 12.07
C VAL A 546 -24.32 7.17 11.28
N GLY A 547 -23.75 6.17 11.96
CA GLY A 547 -23.06 5.06 11.29
C GLY A 547 -23.96 4.31 10.31
N VAL A 548 -25.20 3.97 10.71
CA VAL A 548 -26.18 3.31 9.84
C VAL A 548 -26.61 4.20 8.67
N LEU A 549 -26.84 5.49 8.89
CA LEU A 549 -27.08 6.46 7.80
C LEU A 549 -25.93 6.45 6.79
N THR A 550 -24.69 6.41 7.28
CA THR A 550 -23.49 6.38 6.43
C THR A 550 -23.37 5.09 5.63
N GLU A 551 -23.81 3.99 6.22
CA GLU A 551 -23.81 2.68 5.58
C GLU A 551 -24.90 2.53 4.52
N THR A 552 -26.09 3.08 4.76
CA THR A 552 -27.31 2.79 3.98
C THR A 552 -27.71 3.92 3.03
N VAL A 553 -27.30 5.16 3.34
CA VAL A 553 -27.47 6.38 2.53
C VAL A 553 -28.88 6.55 1.93
N PRO A 554 -29.97 6.47 2.73
CA PRO A 554 -31.32 6.74 2.22
C PRO A 554 -31.46 8.21 1.74
N PRO A 555 -32.46 8.54 0.90
CA PRO A 555 -32.76 9.93 0.53
C PRO A 555 -32.90 10.83 1.78
N GLY A 556 -32.32 12.03 1.73
CA GLY A 556 -32.27 12.97 2.87
C GLY A 556 -31.12 12.73 3.86
N THR A 557 -30.19 11.80 3.57
CA THR A 557 -29.01 11.55 4.42
C THR A 557 -28.16 12.80 4.65
N GLY A 558 -27.96 13.63 3.61
CA GLY A 558 -27.14 14.84 3.71
C GLY A 558 -27.66 15.80 4.80
N PRO A 559 -28.90 16.31 4.67
CA PRO A 559 -29.51 17.15 5.69
C PRO A 559 -29.53 16.52 7.09
N ALA A 560 -29.79 15.21 7.21
CA ALA A 560 -29.79 14.51 8.49
C ALA A 560 -28.40 14.50 9.16
N LEU A 561 -27.33 14.27 8.38
CA LEU A 561 -25.97 14.35 8.87
C LEU A 561 -25.55 15.78 9.23
N ALA A 562 -25.97 16.77 8.45
CA ALA A 562 -25.74 18.18 8.75
C ALA A 562 -26.45 18.61 10.05
N ALA A 563 -27.64 18.07 10.32
CA ALA A 563 -28.32 18.28 11.61
C ALA A 563 -27.53 17.66 12.78
N ALA A 564 -26.96 16.46 12.59
CA ALA A 564 -26.15 15.76 13.60
C ALA A 564 -24.81 16.45 13.91
N LEU A 565 -24.34 17.40 13.07
CA LEU A 565 -23.20 18.26 13.40
C LEU A 565 -23.45 19.17 14.61
N ARG A 566 -24.72 19.39 14.99
CA ARG A 566 -25.12 20.21 16.14
C ARG A 566 -25.53 19.37 17.35
N ASP A 567 -25.16 18.10 17.36
CA ASP A 567 -25.46 17.20 18.48
C ASP A 567 -24.77 17.69 19.77
N PRO A 568 -25.42 17.61 20.95
CA PRO A 568 -24.79 18.01 22.21
C PRO A 568 -23.54 17.19 22.55
N HIS A 569 -23.38 15.98 22.00
CA HIS A 569 -22.28 15.08 22.29
C HIS A 569 -21.20 15.08 21.20
N GLY A 570 -19.94 15.33 21.59
CA GLY A 570 -18.80 15.45 20.68
C GLY A 570 -18.58 14.25 19.75
N ASP A 571 -18.68 13.02 20.26
CA ASP A 571 -18.50 11.82 19.43
C ASP A 571 -19.53 11.69 18.30
N VAL A 572 -20.76 12.16 18.52
CA VAL A 572 -21.80 12.14 17.48
C VAL A 572 -21.46 13.16 16.40
N ARG A 573 -21.07 14.38 16.80
CA ARG A 573 -20.60 15.42 15.87
C ARG A 573 -19.39 14.98 15.05
N ALA A 574 -18.39 14.40 15.71
CA ALA A 574 -17.18 13.90 15.05
C ALA A 574 -17.50 12.77 14.05
N THR A 575 -18.42 11.87 14.42
CA THR A 575 -18.89 10.81 13.52
C THR A 575 -19.65 11.42 12.33
N ALA A 576 -20.56 12.37 12.55
CA ALA A 576 -21.31 13.03 11.49
C ALA A 576 -20.40 13.82 10.53
N ALA A 577 -19.40 14.51 11.06
CA ALA A 577 -18.37 15.21 10.29
C ALA A 577 -17.56 14.25 9.40
N ALA A 578 -17.14 13.11 9.96
CA ALA A 578 -16.47 12.06 9.19
C ALA A 578 -17.38 11.48 8.10
N SER A 579 -18.65 11.22 8.42
CA SER A 579 -19.66 10.71 7.48
C SER A 579 -19.94 11.66 6.32
N LEU A 580 -20.09 12.96 6.57
CA LEU A 580 -20.30 13.95 5.51
C LEU A 580 -19.11 14.02 4.55
N ARG A 581 -17.88 14.00 5.07
CA ARG A 581 -16.67 13.94 4.25
C ARG A 581 -16.61 12.66 3.44
N GLU A 582 -16.93 11.52 4.05
CA GLU A 582 -16.96 10.21 3.39
C GLU A 582 -17.96 10.21 2.22
N LEU A 583 -19.14 10.79 2.40
CA LEU A 583 -20.24 10.72 1.44
C LEU A 583 -20.32 11.88 0.43
N VAL A 584 -19.38 12.83 0.43
CA VAL A 584 -19.53 14.08 -0.34
C VAL A 584 -19.80 13.89 -1.85
N GLU A 585 -19.34 12.81 -2.49
CA GLU A 585 -19.64 12.52 -3.91
C GLU A 585 -20.97 11.80 -4.12
N THR A 586 -21.54 11.24 -3.05
CA THR A 586 -22.81 10.51 -3.06
C THR A 586 -23.98 11.40 -2.64
N LEU A 587 -23.71 12.39 -1.79
CA LEU A 587 -24.73 13.31 -1.32
C LEU A 587 -25.15 14.26 -2.46
N PRO A 588 -26.45 14.39 -2.75
CA PRO A 588 -26.93 15.41 -3.67
C PRO A 588 -26.66 16.81 -3.09
N ALA A 589 -26.33 17.75 -3.97
CA ALA A 589 -26.17 19.16 -3.62
C ALA A 589 -27.57 19.79 -3.40
N GLU A 590 -28.10 19.64 -2.18
CA GLU A 590 -29.44 20.10 -1.81
C GLU A 590 -29.39 21.42 -1.02
N PRO A 591 -30.40 22.33 -1.18
CA PRO A 591 -30.50 23.55 -0.38
C PRO A 591 -30.48 23.30 1.13
N ASP A 592 -31.22 22.30 1.61
CA ASP A 592 -31.30 21.96 3.05
C ASP A 592 -29.93 21.51 3.60
N LEU A 593 -29.13 20.82 2.78
CA LEU A 593 -27.76 20.46 3.14
C LEU A 593 -26.87 21.71 3.22
N ARG A 594 -26.97 22.64 2.26
CA ARG A 594 -26.26 23.93 2.31
C ARG A 594 -26.60 24.70 3.59
N GLU A 595 -27.88 24.82 3.93
CA GLU A 595 -28.33 25.55 5.11
C GLU A 595 -27.81 24.90 6.41
N GLY A 596 -27.89 23.57 6.51
CA GLY A 596 -27.37 22.82 7.65
C GLY A 596 -25.86 23.00 7.84
N LEU A 597 -25.08 22.93 6.75
CA LEU A 597 -23.63 23.13 6.80
C LEU A 597 -23.26 24.58 7.11
N ALA A 598 -23.98 25.56 6.54
CA ALA A 598 -23.75 26.98 6.85
C ALA A 598 -24.03 27.29 8.31
N ALA A 599 -25.09 26.71 8.90
CA ALA A 599 -25.35 26.82 10.33
C ALA A 599 -24.22 26.20 11.18
N ALA A 600 -23.69 25.05 10.75
CA ALA A 600 -22.61 24.36 11.43
C ALA A 600 -21.29 25.17 11.50
N LEU A 601 -21.11 26.17 10.64
CA LEU A 601 -19.96 27.10 10.72
C LEU A 601 -19.96 27.99 11.97
N THR A 602 -21.08 28.07 12.69
CA THR A 602 -21.20 28.87 13.92
C THR A 602 -21.11 28.05 15.21
N GLU A 603 -20.91 26.73 15.09
CA GLU A 603 -20.79 25.83 16.24
C GLU A 603 -19.43 25.95 16.93
N ASP A 604 -19.37 25.70 18.25
CA ASP A 604 -18.15 25.81 19.05
C ASP A 604 -17.06 24.79 18.65
N ASP A 605 -17.46 23.67 18.05
CA ASP A 605 -16.57 22.56 17.72
C ASP A 605 -15.77 22.80 16.42
N ARG A 606 -14.45 22.89 16.53
CA ARG A 606 -13.55 23.12 15.39
C ARG A 606 -13.63 22.01 14.32
N VAL A 607 -13.91 20.76 14.72
CA VAL A 607 -14.02 19.62 13.79
C VAL A 607 -15.24 19.79 12.91
N VAL A 608 -16.34 20.29 13.50
CA VAL A 608 -17.59 20.58 12.80
C VAL A 608 -17.40 21.70 11.80
N ARG A 609 -16.85 22.85 12.21
CA ARG A 609 -16.63 24.00 11.32
C ARG A 609 -15.72 23.64 10.14
N SER A 610 -14.62 22.93 10.41
CA SER A 610 -13.70 22.44 9.38
C SER A 610 -14.37 21.45 8.41
N ALA A 611 -15.21 20.53 8.91
CA ALA A 611 -15.92 19.59 8.04
C ALA A 611 -16.98 20.28 7.19
N ALA A 612 -17.69 21.26 7.76
CA ALA A 612 -18.69 22.03 7.04
C ALA A 612 -18.06 22.82 5.87
N LEU A 613 -16.93 23.50 6.08
CA LEU A 613 -16.21 24.21 5.01
C LEU A 613 -15.80 23.29 3.87
N ASP A 614 -15.21 22.14 4.19
CA ASP A 614 -14.73 21.18 3.19
C ASP A 614 -15.90 20.61 2.36
N VAL A 615 -17.02 20.27 3.01
CA VAL A 615 -18.21 19.72 2.34
C VAL A 615 -18.90 20.80 1.49
N LEU A 616 -19.03 22.04 2.00
CA LEU A 616 -19.57 23.18 1.24
C LEU A 616 -18.74 23.45 -0.02
N ARG A 617 -17.41 23.44 0.10
CA ARG A 617 -16.47 23.59 -1.02
C ARG A 617 -16.64 22.46 -2.04
N ALA A 618 -16.55 21.21 -1.59
CA ALA A 618 -16.56 20.04 -2.46
C ALA A 618 -17.88 19.87 -3.23
N LEU A 619 -19.02 20.20 -2.61
CA LEU A 619 -20.34 20.18 -3.25
C LEU A 619 -20.67 21.45 -4.05
N ARG A 620 -19.75 22.43 -4.09
CA ARG A 620 -19.98 23.77 -4.67
C ARG A 620 -21.24 24.45 -4.10
N LEU A 621 -21.49 24.23 -2.82
CA LEU A 621 -22.62 24.79 -2.06
C LEU A 621 -22.26 26.07 -1.31
N GLY A 622 -21.00 26.50 -1.28
CA GLY A 622 -20.59 27.78 -0.70
C GLY A 622 -20.35 28.89 -1.73
N ASP A 623 -20.04 30.09 -1.24
CA ASP A 623 -19.69 31.26 -2.04
C ASP A 623 -18.56 32.06 -1.37
N ALA A 624 -18.01 33.04 -2.10
CA ALA A 624 -16.86 33.82 -1.64
C ALA A 624 -17.10 34.53 -0.30
N GLN A 625 -18.30 35.07 -0.07
CA GLN A 625 -18.62 35.77 1.17
C GLN A 625 -18.69 34.81 2.36
N LEU A 626 -19.36 33.67 2.18
CA LEU A 626 -19.46 32.62 3.19
C LEU A 626 -18.07 32.15 3.64
N PHE A 627 -17.18 31.86 2.68
CA PHE A 627 -15.84 31.39 2.97
C PHE A 627 -14.93 32.50 3.53
N ALA A 628 -15.07 33.75 3.08
CA ALA A 628 -14.33 34.88 3.61
C ALA A 628 -14.65 35.12 5.10
N ASN A 629 -15.90 34.94 5.53
CA ASN A 629 -16.28 35.08 6.93
C ASN A 629 -15.53 34.07 7.83
N ALA A 630 -15.24 32.87 7.33
CA ALA A 630 -14.51 31.85 8.08
C ALA A 630 -13.00 32.16 8.26
N LEU A 631 -12.46 33.18 7.58
CA LEU A 631 -11.11 33.69 7.86
C LEU A 631 -11.02 34.39 9.22
N ALA A 632 -12.13 34.73 9.86
CA ALA A 632 -12.15 35.31 11.20
C ALA A 632 -12.19 34.26 12.34
N ASP A 633 -12.16 32.96 12.00
CA ASP A 633 -12.27 31.88 13.00
C ASP A 633 -11.10 31.93 14.00
N PRO A 634 -11.35 31.71 15.32
CA PRO A 634 -10.26 31.66 16.30
C PRO A 634 -9.26 30.53 16.02
N GLU A 635 -9.69 29.43 15.40
CA GLU A 635 -8.88 28.23 15.18
C GLU A 635 -8.13 28.28 13.84
N THR A 636 -6.80 28.18 13.89
CA THR A 636 -5.92 28.19 12.71
C THR A 636 -6.32 27.16 11.66
N ALA A 637 -6.67 25.94 12.09
CA ALA A 637 -7.06 24.86 11.18
C ALA A 637 -8.34 25.18 10.38
N VAL A 638 -9.29 25.92 10.97
CA VAL A 638 -10.52 26.32 10.27
C VAL A 638 -10.21 27.41 9.25
N ARG A 639 -9.34 28.37 9.59
CA ARG A 639 -8.88 29.41 8.66
C ARG A 639 -8.11 28.82 7.46
N VAL A 640 -7.31 27.77 7.65
CA VAL A 640 -6.66 27.04 6.56
C VAL A 640 -7.69 26.42 5.60
N GLU A 641 -8.75 25.79 6.13
CA GLU A 641 -9.84 25.27 5.29
C GLU A 641 -10.62 26.38 4.57
N ALA A 642 -10.78 27.55 5.21
CA ALA A 642 -11.39 28.72 4.58
C ALA A 642 -10.56 29.22 3.38
N VAL A 643 -9.23 29.25 3.50
CA VAL A 643 -8.33 29.57 2.38
C VAL A 643 -8.54 28.61 1.21
N ARG A 644 -8.59 27.29 1.48
CA ARG A 644 -8.85 26.28 0.44
C ARG A 644 -10.22 26.44 -0.21
N ALA A 645 -11.24 26.79 0.58
CA ALA A 645 -12.58 27.04 0.09
C ALA A 645 -12.64 28.29 -0.81
N LEU A 646 -11.92 29.36 -0.46
CA LEU A 646 -11.82 30.59 -1.26
C LEU A 646 -11.16 30.36 -2.63
N VAL A 647 -10.15 29.50 -2.71
CA VAL A 647 -9.54 29.11 -4.00
C VAL A 647 -10.57 28.47 -4.92
N SER A 648 -11.43 27.60 -4.40
CA SER A 648 -12.44 26.89 -5.22
C SER A 648 -13.47 27.79 -5.91
N VAL A 649 -13.60 29.04 -5.43
CA VAL A 649 -14.49 30.07 -5.98
C VAL A 649 -13.71 31.26 -6.54
N ASP A 650 -12.40 31.11 -6.73
CA ASP A 650 -11.49 32.12 -7.30
C ASP A 650 -11.54 33.49 -6.58
N ALA A 651 -11.70 33.47 -5.25
CA ALA A 651 -11.86 34.67 -4.43
C ALA A 651 -10.51 35.29 -4.02
N THR A 652 -9.84 35.95 -4.98
CA THR A 652 -8.51 36.55 -4.81
C THR A 652 -8.43 37.66 -3.75
N GLU A 653 -9.48 38.47 -3.60
CA GLU A 653 -9.50 39.60 -2.65
C GLU A 653 -9.47 39.13 -1.18
N PRO A 654 -10.37 38.23 -0.73
CA PRO A 654 -10.26 37.63 0.62
C PRO A 654 -8.93 36.91 0.88
N LEU A 655 -8.37 36.22 -0.12
CA LEU A 655 -7.05 35.58 0.00
C LEU A 655 -5.93 36.59 0.27
N SER A 656 -5.98 37.76 -0.38
CA SER A 656 -5.02 38.84 -0.16
C SER A 656 -5.09 39.40 1.28
N TRP A 657 -6.27 39.40 1.91
CA TRP A 657 -6.41 39.76 3.32
C TRP A 657 -5.83 38.69 4.24
N ALA A 658 -6.10 37.40 3.95
CA ALA A 658 -5.57 36.26 4.70
C ALA A 658 -4.04 36.16 4.66
N ALA A 659 -3.38 36.77 3.67
CA ALA A 659 -1.92 36.88 3.62
C ALA A 659 -1.32 37.65 4.82
N ALA A 660 -2.13 38.39 5.59
CA ALA A 660 -1.71 39.08 6.81
C ALA A 660 -2.13 38.35 8.11
N ASP A 661 -2.58 37.10 8.03
CA ASP A 661 -3.02 36.32 9.19
C ASP A 661 -1.92 36.21 10.26
N PRO A 662 -2.24 36.31 11.56
CA PRO A 662 -1.25 36.15 12.63
C PRO A 662 -0.55 34.78 12.61
N SER A 663 -1.24 33.73 12.16
CA SER A 663 -0.66 32.40 12.02
C SER A 663 0.19 32.26 10.77
N ARG A 664 1.44 31.83 10.94
CA ARG A 664 2.32 31.48 9.81
C ARG A 664 1.72 30.41 8.91
N GLU A 665 0.94 29.47 9.47
CA GLU A 665 0.39 28.34 8.72
C GLU A 665 -0.65 28.81 7.70
N VAL A 666 -1.49 29.78 8.10
CA VAL A 666 -2.46 30.41 7.19
C VAL A 666 -1.72 31.17 6.10
N ARG A 667 -0.70 31.97 6.44
CA ARG A 667 0.08 32.73 5.44
C ARG A 667 0.81 31.83 4.44
N VAL A 668 1.40 30.72 4.89
CA VAL A 668 2.00 29.69 4.02
C VAL A 668 0.95 29.06 3.11
N THR A 669 -0.22 28.73 3.66
CA THR A 669 -1.34 28.17 2.89
C THR A 669 -1.80 29.16 1.81
N VAL A 670 -1.95 30.44 2.16
CA VAL A 670 -2.29 31.51 1.21
C VAL A 670 -1.23 31.62 0.12
N ALA A 671 0.05 31.66 0.48
CA ALA A 671 1.13 31.75 -0.50
C ALA A 671 1.03 30.62 -1.54
N LYS A 672 0.88 29.36 -1.10
CA LYS A 672 0.70 28.20 -1.98
C LYS A 672 -0.60 28.29 -2.79
N ALA A 673 -1.70 28.69 -2.16
CA ALA A 673 -3.03 28.79 -2.76
C ALA A 673 -3.09 29.80 -3.93
N LEU A 674 -2.24 30.84 -3.90
CA LEU A 674 -2.17 31.83 -4.97
C LEU A 674 -1.71 31.26 -6.32
N ALA A 675 -1.11 30.07 -6.36
CA ALA A 675 -0.80 29.37 -7.60
C ALA A 675 -2.06 28.89 -8.36
N ASN A 676 -3.17 28.72 -7.64
CA ASN A 676 -4.39 28.04 -8.12
C ASN A 676 -5.59 28.99 -8.28
N VAL A 677 -5.33 30.29 -8.37
CA VAL A 677 -6.34 31.34 -8.63
C VAL A 677 -5.97 32.11 -9.88
N THR A 678 -6.94 32.83 -10.45
CA THR A 678 -6.72 33.63 -11.66
C THR A 678 -5.56 34.62 -11.43
N PRO A 679 -4.48 34.55 -12.23
CA PRO A 679 -3.35 35.46 -12.09
C PRO A 679 -3.78 36.91 -12.31
N GLY A 680 -3.16 37.84 -11.58
CA GLY A 680 -3.46 39.26 -11.71
C GLY A 680 -2.62 40.11 -10.78
N LYS A 681 -2.77 41.43 -10.90
CA LYS A 681 -1.98 42.40 -10.14
C LYS A 681 -2.09 42.21 -8.63
N LEU A 682 -3.29 41.87 -8.14
CA LEU A 682 -3.51 41.61 -6.72
C LEU A 682 -2.75 40.37 -6.20
N VAL A 683 -2.64 39.32 -7.01
CA VAL A 683 -1.84 38.12 -6.69
C VAL A 683 -0.37 38.49 -6.64
N GLU A 684 0.14 39.22 -7.63
CA GLU A 684 1.52 39.71 -7.68
C GLU A 684 1.85 40.58 -6.46
N ASP A 685 0.99 41.55 -6.12
CA ASP A 685 1.18 42.45 -4.97
C ASP A 685 1.11 41.68 -3.64
N THR A 686 0.33 40.60 -3.58
CA THR A 686 0.27 39.74 -2.39
C THR A 686 1.52 38.90 -2.24
N LEU A 687 2.04 38.32 -3.33
CA LEU A 687 3.32 37.61 -3.33
C LEU A 687 4.50 38.54 -3.03
N ASP A 688 4.49 39.77 -3.56
CA ASP A 688 5.48 40.80 -3.24
C ASP A 688 5.58 41.01 -1.72
N ARG A 689 4.44 41.18 -1.02
CA ARG A 689 4.42 41.25 0.44
C ARG A 689 4.96 39.98 1.10
N LEU A 690 4.47 38.80 0.71
CA LEU A 690 4.82 37.52 1.34
C LEU A 690 6.28 37.11 1.13
N THR A 691 6.94 37.52 0.05
CA THR A 691 8.39 37.30 -0.13
C THR A 691 9.24 38.07 0.89
N THR A 692 8.65 38.99 1.65
CA THR A 692 9.28 39.72 2.75
C THR A 692 8.71 39.36 4.13
N ASP A 693 7.93 38.28 4.23
CA ASP A 693 7.33 37.82 5.48
C ASP A 693 8.40 37.56 6.55
N PRO A 694 8.15 37.87 7.83
CA PRO A 694 9.09 37.54 8.91
C PRO A 694 9.37 36.04 9.03
N ASP A 695 8.42 35.17 8.68
CA ASP A 695 8.58 33.71 8.73
C ASP A 695 9.23 33.16 7.45
N ALA A 696 10.26 32.34 7.61
CA ALA A 696 11.02 31.78 6.49
C ALA A 696 10.20 30.82 5.61
N LEU A 697 9.25 30.07 6.18
CA LEU A 697 8.42 29.16 5.40
C LEU A 697 7.41 29.91 4.54
N ALA A 698 6.87 31.03 5.05
CA ALA A 698 6.00 31.90 4.26
C ALA A 698 6.75 32.53 3.08
N ARG A 699 7.97 33.02 3.30
CA ARG A 699 8.84 33.51 2.21
C ARG A 699 9.14 32.43 1.18
N ALA A 700 9.52 31.23 1.64
CA ALA A 700 9.84 30.09 0.78
C ALA A 700 8.64 29.71 -0.12
N ALA A 701 7.45 29.60 0.47
CA ALA A 701 6.22 29.29 -0.27
C ALA A 701 5.88 30.39 -1.30
N ALA A 702 6.05 31.66 -0.95
CA ALA A 702 5.82 32.78 -1.85
C ALA A 702 6.79 32.74 -3.06
N PHE A 703 8.08 32.51 -2.81
CA PHE A 703 9.04 32.37 -3.91
C PHE A 703 8.74 31.16 -4.79
N ALA A 704 8.43 29.99 -4.21
CA ALA A 704 8.07 28.81 -4.99
C ALA A 704 6.86 29.06 -5.90
N THR A 705 5.87 29.82 -5.42
CA THR A 705 4.65 30.17 -6.17
C THR A 705 4.93 31.04 -7.40
N LEU A 706 5.95 31.90 -7.35
CA LEU A 706 6.36 32.73 -8.50
C LEU A 706 6.81 31.91 -9.71
N ALA A 707 7.20 30.65 -9.53
CA ALA A 707 7.52 29.77 -10.65
C ALA A 707 6.29 29.43 -11.51
N VAL A 708 5.09 29.48 -10.92
CA VAL A 708 3.81 29.21 -11.59
C VAL A 708 3.14 30.50 -12.04
N THR A 709 3.09 31.52 -11.16
CA THR A 709 2.40 32.78 -11.44
C THR A 709 3.21 33.75 -12.30
N GLY A 710 4.51 33.49 -12.48
CA GLY A 710 5.47 34.36 -13.15
C GLY A 710 6.32 35.16 -12.16
N CYS A 711 7.55 35.46 -12.57
CA CYS A 711 8.56 36.14 -11.74
C CYS A 711 9.06 37.44 -12.40
N PRO A 712 8.38 38.58 -12.20
CA PRO A 712 8.78 39.89 -12.73
C PRO A 712 10.19 40.30 -12.27
N ALA A 713 10.86 41.16 -13.04
CA ALA A 713 12.26 41.53 -12.84
C ALA A 713 12.61 41.98 -11.40
N PHE A 714 11.73 42.71 -10.73
CA PHE A 714 11.97 43.16 -9.35
C PHE A 714 11.88 42.01 -8.33
N LEU A 715 10.98 41.04 -8.53
CA LEU A 715 10.90 39.82 -7.71
C LEU A 715 12.00 38.82 -8.06
N ALA A 716 12.43 38.76 -9.32
CA ALA A 716 13.61 38.00 -9.73
C ALA A 716 14.87 38.52 -9.03
N ALA A 717 15.09 39.84 -9.01
CA ALA A 717 16.19 40.45 -8.26
C ALA A 717 16.12 40.12 -6.76
N ARG A 718 14.91 40.07 -6.18
CA ARG A 718 14.71 39.67 -4.79
C ARG A 718 14.99 38.18 -4.57
N ALA A 719 14.60 37.30 -5.49
CA ALA A 719 14.92 35.88 -5.44
C ALA A 719 16.44 35.65 -5.51
N VAL A 720 17.17 36.40 -6.36
CA VAL A 720 18.64 36.36 -6.38
C VAL A 720 19.24 36.75 -5.03
N ALA A 721 18.73 37.80 -4.37
CA ALA A 721 19.18 38.19 -3.04
C ALA A 721 18.86 37.12 -1.98
N ALA A 722 17.67 36.50 -2.07
CA ALA A 722 17.20 35.47 -1.15
C ALA A 722 18.01 34.16 -1.23
N GLN A 723 18.84 33.96 -2.26
CA GLN A 723 19.82 32.86 -2.28
C GLN A 723 20.88 32.96 -1.18
N ALA A 724 20.98 34.09 -0.47
CA ALA A 724 21.84 34.24 0.71
C ALA A 724 21.09 34.10 2.04
N ASP A 725 19.80 33.76 2.03
CA ASP A 725 19.00 33.63 3.26
C ASP A 725 19.53 32.49 4.16
N PRO A 726 19.61 32.67 5.49
CA PRO A 726 20.04 31.62 6.41
C PRO A 726 19.16 30.36 6.33
N ALA A 727 17.87 30.50 6.04
CA ALA A 727 16.95 29.37 5.88
C ALA A 727 17.07 28.76 4.48
N TRP A 728 17.45 27.49 4.41
CA TRP A 728 17.61 26.78 3.14
C TRP A 728 16.29 26.66 2.36
N GLN A 729 15.15 26.62 3.05
CA GLN A 729 13.82 26.59 2.41
C GLN A 729 13.59 27.84 1.56
N VAL A 730 14.03 29.01 2.05
CA VAL A 730 13.93 30.28 1.31
C VAL A 730 14.84 30.24 0.10
N ARG A 731 16.07 29.76 0.26
CA ARG A 731 17.02 29.60 -0.87
C ARG A 731 16.49 28.66 -1.95
N SER A 732 15.88 27.54 -1.54
CA SER A 732 15.25 26.56 -2.44
C SER A 732 14.04 27.15 -3.17
N GLY A 733 13.14 27.83 -2.46
CA GLY A 733 12.01 28.54 -3.05
C GLY A 733 12.47 29.63 -4.02
N ALA A 734 13.51 30.40 -3.66
CA ALA A 734 14.10 31.43 -4.51
C ALA A 734 14.73 30.85 -5.78
N ALA A 735 15.46 29.73 -5.69
CA ALA A 735 15.95 29.02 -6.86
C ALA A 735 14.81 28.55 -7.77
N THR A 736 13.70 28.08 -7.18
CA THR A 736 12.50 27.67 -7.92
C THR A 736 11.87 28.87 -8.64
N ALA A 737 11.72 30.02 -7.98
CA ALA A 737 11.20 31.26 -8.58
C ALA A 737 11.95 31.68 -9.85
N LEU A 738 13.28 31.47 -9.87
CA LEU A 738 14.15 31.83 -10.99
C LEU A 738 13.93 30.94 -12.23
N SER A 739 13.14 29.86 -12.14
CA SER A 739 12.74 29.10 -13.33
C SER A 739 11.83 29.91 -14.26
N ALA A 740 11.11 30.91 -13.73
CA ALA A 740 10.20 31.79 -14.45
C ALA A 740 10.77 33.20 -14.69
N ALA A 741 12.03 33.44 -14.32
CA ALA A 741 12.74 34.71 -14.55
C ALA A 741 13.50 34.71 -15.88
N GLU A 742 13.97 35.88 -16.33
CA GLU A 742 14.81 35.97 -17.52
C GLU A 742 16.16 35.26 -17.34
N ALA A 743 16.59 34.50 -18.35
CA ALA A 743 17.79 33.66 -18.29
C ALA A 743 19.06 34.43 -17.86
N GLY A 744 19.24 35.67 -18.33
CA GLY A 744 20.41 36.49 -17.99
C GLY A 744 20.53 36.82 -16.49
N VAL A 745 19.42 36.82 -15.74
CA VAL A 745 19.40 36.99 -14.28
C VAL A 745 19.40 35.63 -13.59
N ALA A 746 18.61 34.68 -14.10
CA ALA A 746 18.40 33.38 -13.49
C ALA A 746 19.66 32.50 -13.53
N VAL A 747 20.27 32.30 -14.70
CA VAL A 747 21.34 31.31 -14.89
C VAL A 747 22.55 31.57 -13.99
N PRO A 748 23.13 32.79 -13.90
CA PRO A 748 24.26 33.04 -13.00
C PRO A 748 23.93 32.80 -11.52
N ALA A 749 22.70 33.10 -11.11
CA ALA A 749 22.24 32.89 -9.74
C ALA A 749 22.04 31.39 -9.45
N LEU A 750 21.41 30.66 -10.38
CA LEU A 750 21.19 29.22 -10.25
C LEU A 750 22.49 28.42 -10.26
N THR A 751 23.47 28.80 -11.09
CA THR A 751 24.80 28.17 -11.09
C THR A 751 25.48 28.28 -9.73
N ARG A 752 25.41 29.43 -9.05
CA ARG A 752 25.93 29.57 -7.68
C ARG A 752 25.16 28.70 -6.69
N ALA A 753 23.84 28.55 -6.86
CA ALA A 753 23.03 27.70 -5.99
C ALA A 753 23.33 26.20 -6.13
N LEU A 754 24.04 25.77 -7.19
CA LEU A 754 24.58 24.40 -7.29
C LEU A 754 25.73 24.14 -6.31
N GLU A 755 26.27 25.16 -5.66
CA GLU A 755 27.31 25.00 -4.63
C GLU A 755 26.73 25.04 -3.20
N ASP A 756 25.40 25.11 -3.05
CA ASP A 756 24.75 25.20 -1.74
C ASP A 756 25.03 23.96 -0.87
N PRO A 757 25.31 24.11 0.43
CA PRO A 757 25.50 22.97 1.33
C PRO A 757 24.26 22.08 1.43
N ASN A 758 23.06 22.61 1.19
CA ASN A 758 21.81 21.87 1.26
C ASN A 758 21.41 21.31 -0.12
N ALA A 759 21.20 19.99 -0.19
CA ALA A 759 20.88 19.29 -1.43
C ALA A 759 19.55 19.72 -2.08
N ASP A 760 18.53 20.11 -1.30
CA ASP A 760 17.24 20.55 -1.84
C ASP A 760 17.34 21.91 -2.56
N VAL A 761 18.29 22.77 -2.15
CA VAL A 761 18.59 24.01 -2.86
C VAL A 761 19.26 23.70 -4.19
N ARG A 762 20.26 22.81 -4.19
CA ARG A 762 20.94 22.37 -5.43
C ARG A 762 19.97 21.70 -6.40
N LYS A 763 19.08 20.85 -5.90
CA LYS A 763 18.02 20.19 -6.67
C LYS A 763 17.05 21.20 -7.29
N ALA A 764 16.56 22.17 -6.50
CA ALA A 764 15.72 23.26 -7.03
C ALA A 764 16.46 24.06 -8.12
N ALA A 765 17.76 24.29 -7.94
CA ALA A 765 18.58 24.98 -8.93
C ALA A 765 18.71 24.19 -10.24
N VAL A 766 18.98 22.88 -10.17
CA VAL A 766 18.98 21.99 -11.34
C VAL A 766 17.65 22.04 -12.07
N LEU A 767 16.53 21.84 -11.37
CA LEU A 767 15.19 21.86 -11.98
C LEU A 767 14.86 23.20 -12.65
N ALA A 768 15.26 24.31 -12.05
CA ALA A 768 15.11 25.63 -12.64
C ALA A 768 16.02 25.82 -13.87
N LEU A 769 17.26 25.34 -13.85
CA LEU A 769 18.19 25.39 -14.99
C LEU A 769 17.68 24.59 -16.19
N VAL A 770 16.96 23.47 -15.98
CA VAL A 770 16.33 22.71 -17.08
C VAL A 770 15.39 23.58 -17.92
N ARG A 771 14.67 24.53 -17.30
CA ARG A 771 13.79 25.45 -18.05
C ARG A 771 14.57 26.40 -18.96
N HIS A 772 15.82 26.68 -18.62
CA HIS A 772 16.71 27.60 -19.36
C HIS A 772 17.65 26.89 -20.33
N SER A 773 17.84 25.57 -20.20
CA SER A 773 18.83 24.80 -20.98
C SER A 773 18.56 24.77 -22.49
N ALA A 774 17.33 25.03 -22.92
CA ALA A 774 17.01 25.15 -24.35
C ALA A 774 17.54 26.46 -24.97
N ILE A 775 17.65 27.54 -24.17
CA ILE A 775 17.86 28.91 -24.64
C ILE A 775 19.17 29.54 -24.15
N ASP A 776 19.84 28.97 -23.14
CA ASP A 776 21.08 29.49 -22.57
C ASP A 776 22.14 28.37 -22.43
N GLU A 777 23.31 28.58 -23.04
CA GLU A 777 24.41 27.61 -23.00
C GLU A 777 25.05 27.50 -21.62
N GLY A 778 25.08 28.59 -20.85
CA GLY A 778 25.56 28.59 -19.46
C GLY A 778 24.72 27.67 -18.58
N ALA A 779 23.42 27.54 -18.85
CA ALA A 779 22.56 26.60 -18.15
C ALA A 779 22.94 25.13 -18.45
N ARG A 780 23.29 24.78 -19.70
CA ARG A 780 23.76 23.42 -20.06
C ARG A 780 25.09 23.09 -19.36
N VAL A 781 26.03 24.03 -19.34
CA VAL A 781 27.32 23.85 -18.67
C VAL A 781 27.15 23.66 -17.16
N ALA A 782 26.26 24.43 -16.54
CA ALA A 782 25.95 24.28 -15.12
C ALA A 782 25.32 22.91 -14.81
N LEU A 783 24.37 22.46 -15.63
CA LEU A 783 23.78 21.12 -15.52
C LEU A 783 24.83 20.01 -15.68
N ALA A 784 25.77 20.14 -16.63
CA ALA A 784 26.84 19.15 -16.82
C ALA A 784 27.70 18.99 -15.57
N THR A 785 27.96 20.09 -14.86
CA THR A 785 28.72 20.06 -13.61
C THR A 785 27.95 19.33 -12.50
N ALA A 786 26.64 19.53 -12.42
CA ALA A 786 25.76 18.90 -11.42
C ALA A 786 25.61 17.37 -11.60
N THR A 787 26.03 16.80 -12.73
CA THR A 787 26.04 15.32 -12.92
C THR A 787 27.01 14.59 -11.98
N ALA A 788 27.96 15.31 -11.39
CA ALA A 788 28.95 14.80 -10.43
C ALA A 788 28.65 15.17 -8.96
N ASP A 789 27.46 15.68 -8.65
CA ASP A 789 27.06 16.07 -7.29
C ASP A 789 27.11 14.89 -6.29
N SER A 790 27.31 15.16 -5.00
CA SER A 790 27.30 14.10 -3.98
C SER A 790 25.91 13.52 -3.72
N ASP A 791 24.85 14.30 -3.96
CA ASP A 791 23.46 13.88 -3.80
C ASP A 791 22.92 13.16 -5.05
N ALA A 792 22.23 12.03 -4.83
CA ALA A 792 21.74 11.18 -5.91
C ALA A 792 20.64 11.84 -6.77
N ASP A 793 19.74 12.65 -6.16
CA ASP A 793 18.69 13.33 -6.92
C ASP A 793 19.28 14.41 -7.81
N VAL A 794 20.21 15.21 -7.28
CA VAL A 794 20.88 16.28 -8.04
C VAL A 794 21.56 15.71 -9.29
N ARG A 795 22.36 14.64 -9.13
CA ARG A 795 23.01 13.95 -10.26
C ARG A 795 22.00 13.42 -11.29
N ALA A 796 20.92 12.81 -10.81
CA ALA A 796 19.94 12.16 -11.67
C ALA A 796 19.15 13.19 -12.50
N TYR A 797 18.68 14.28 -11.88
CA TYR A 797 17.97 15.34 -12.60
C TYR A 797 18.87 16.07 -13.59
N ALA A 798 20.14 16.32 -13.21
CA ALA A 798 21.12 16.92 -14.11
C ALA A 798 21.41 16.03 -15.34
N SER A 799 21.67 14.74 -15.10
CA SER A 799 21.95 13.77 -16.17
C SER A 799 20.75 13.55 -17.11
N ARG A 800 19.52 13.69 -16.61
CA ARG A 800 18.31 13.57 -17.45
C ARG A 800 18.08 14.80 -18.35
N ALA A 801 18.58 15.95 -17.93
CA ALA A 801 18.35 17.23 -18.62
C ALA A 801 19.32 17.48 -19.79
N LEU A 802 20.38 16.69 -19.89
CA LEU A 802 21.39 16.68 -20.96
C LEU A 802 21.15 15.48 -21.87
#